data_AF-A0AAE0E1J6-F1
#
_entry.id   AF-A0AAE0E1J6-F1
#
_cell.length_a   1.000
_cell.length_b   1.000
_cell.length_c   1.000
_cell.angle_alpha   90.00
_cell.angle_beta   90.00
_cell.angle_gamma   90.00
#
_symmetry.space_group_name_H-M   'P 1'
#
loop_
_entity.id
_entity.type
_entity.pdbx_description
1 polymer ?
#
loop_
_entity_poly.entity_id
_entity_poly.type
_entity_poly.pdbx_seq_one_letter_code
_entity_poly.pdbx_strand_id
1 'polypeptide(L)'
;MKLLSLPPSSSLSSHQTTLFFFSSSNSKQLKPTWVSSSFFKCRVKPAIFTPRLVVRACATKVEAKDVNVSGTSSSEWGKVSAVLFDMDGVLCDSEDPSRRAGVDVFAEMGLEVTVDDFVPFMGTGEANFLGGVAAVKGVEGFDTEAAKKRFFEIYLEKYAKPNSGIGFPGALELINQCKSKGLKVAVASSADRIKVDANLAAAGLPLSMFDAIVSADAFENLKPAPDIFLAASKILDVPPSECIVIEDALAGVQAAKAAQMRCIAVKTTLSEETLKDANPSLVRNDIGNVSLDDILSGGSGGNEKIQEPHSLHSLSQNSSAIPEEKTDESSIQDTSATNENFFSIMGLQGSRREILRYGSLGISLSCLFFAISNWKAMQYASPKAIWNIFFGVNRPSFNQTEGESSRSERVQQFVNYISDVEKRKSTTIVPEFPTKLDWLNTAPLQFRRDLKGKVVVLDFWTYCCINCMHVLPDLEFLEKKYKDMPFAVVGVHSAKFDNEKDLEAIRNAVLRYGITHPVVNDGDMNLWRELGVNSWPTFSVVAPNGKLLAQLSGEGRRKDLDDLVEAALLFYGEKKLLDNTPLPLSLEKDNDPRLLTSPLKFPGKLAIDILNNRLFISDSNHNRIVVTDLDGNFIVQIGSSGEDGLRDGTFDDATFNRPQGLAYNAKKNILYVADTENHALREIDFVNDTVRTLAGNGTKGSDYEGGGKGTSQLLNSPWDVCFEPINEKVYIAMAGQHQIWVHNTQDGVTRAFSGDGYERNLNGTSSTSTSFAQPSGMSLSPDFIEIYVADSESSSIRSLNLKTGGSRLLAGGDPVFSDNLFKFGDHDGIGSEVLLQHPLGVLCAKNGQIYIADSYNHKIKKFDPANNRVTTLAGTGKAGFKDGTALEAQLSEPSGIIEAENGKLFIADTNNSVIRYLDLKSEKAELLTLELKGVQPPMPKSRSPKRLRRRASADTETIVINGGLSNEGNLNLKISLPKEYHFSKEARSKFSVDVEPENAVIIDPLDGNFSPEGSAALHFRRSSPSASMGRISCKVYYCKEDEVCLYQSLLFEVPFQEEVPDTPPAEITLAYTVKPKTSTSSLQLPAAR
;
A
#
# COMPACT_ATOMS: atom_id res chain seq x y z
N MET A 1 45.48 1.18 53.86
CA MET A 1 44.51 1.42 54.97
C MET A 1 43.39 0.39 54.79
N LYS A 2 42.90 -0.35 55.80
CA LYS A 2 42.23 0.04 57.07
C LYS A 2 40.94 0.86 56.80
N LEU A 3 39.73 0.48 57.25
CA LEU A 3 39.28 -0.74 57.98
C LEU A 3 37.73 -0.89 57.91
N LEU A 4 37.20 -2.13 58.04
CA LEU A 4 35.96 -2.67 58.70
C LEU A 4 34.79 -1.73 59.17
N SER A 5 33.51 -2.13 59.36
CA SER A 5 32.73 -3.36 59.06
C SER A 5 31.20 -3.22 59.37
N LEU A 6 30.41 -4.24 58.99
CA LEU A 6 28.97 -4.57 59.27
C LEU A 6 28.66 -4.91 60.77
N PRO A 7 27.44 -5.37 61.20
CA PRO A 7 26.00 -5.02 60.98
C PRO A 7 25.24 -4.94 62.36
N PRO A 8 24.01 -5.48 62.69
CA PRO A 8 22.73 -5.82 61.99
C PRO A 8 21.41 -5.36 62.74
N SER A 9 20.21 -5.86 62.31
CA SER A 9 18.92 -6.06 63.05
C SER A 9 18.02 -4.83 63.41
N SER A 10 16.68 -4.88 63.54
CA SER A 10 15.62 -5.88 63.20
C SER A 10 14.16 -5.32 63.23
N SER A 11 13.20 -6.09 62.65
CA SER A 11 11.80 -6.36 63.11
C SER A 11 10.67 -5.29 63.21
N LEU A 12 9.50 -5.61 62.60
CA LEU A 12 8.09 -5.41 63.07
C LEU A 12 7.55 -3.95 63.25
N SER A 13 6.23 -3.61 63.19
CA SER A 13 4.98 -4.30 62.76
C SER A 13 3.76 -3.33 62.64
N SER A 14 2.85 -3.61 61.69
CA SER A 14 1.35 -3.46 61.70
C SER A 14 0.57 -2.26 62.32
N HIS A 15 -0.55 -1.94 61.65
CA HIS A 15 -1.76 -1.16 62.05
C HIS A 15 -1.71 0.40 61.97
N GLN A 16 -2.77 1.20 61.67
CA GLN A 16 -4.10 1.09 60.98
C GLN A 16 -5.23 1.84 61.74
N THR A 17 -6.03 2.67 61.03
CA THR A 17 -7.31 3.34 61.47
C THR A 17 -7.21 4.38 62.63
N THR A 18 -8.10 5.38 62.82
CA THR A 18 -9.44 5.73 62.24
C THR A 18 -9.69 7.27 62.16
N LEU A 19 -10.86 7.72 61.68
CA LEU A 19 -11.31 9.12 61.52
C LEU A 19 -11.77 9.81 62.84
N PHE A 20 -11.96 11.15 62.84
CA PHE A 20 -13.31 11.81 62.95
C PHE A 20 -13.29 13.34 62.65
N PHE A 21 -14.49 13.96 62.53
CA PHE A 21 -14.77 15.39 62.22
C PHE A 21 -14.89 16.26 63.53
N PHE A 22 -15.16 17.59 63.61
CA PHE A 22 -15.96 18.57 62.80
C PHE A 22 -15.61 20.06 63.16
N SER A 23 -15.98 21.03 62.29
CA SER A 23 -16.40 22.48 62.48
C SER A 23 -16.07 23.33 63.74
N SER A 24 -15.92 24.68 63.73
CA SER A 24 -15.86 25.72 62.66
C SER A 24 -15.68 27.20 63.17
N SER A 25 -15.14 28.09 62.31
CA SER A 25 -15.48 29.53 62.11
C SER A 25 -14.86 30.70 62.93
N ASN A 26 -14.67 31.84 62.22
CA ASN A 26 -14.39 33.24 62.64
C ASN A 26 -13.02 33.58 63.31
N SER A 27 -12.36 34.76 63.16
CA SER A 27 -12.31 35.91 62.19
C SER A 27 -11.21 36.92 62.69
N LYS A 28 -10.63 37.97 62.05
CA LYS A 28 -10.78 38.79 60.81
C LYS A 28 -9.40 39.42 60.40
N GLN A 29 -9.30 40.03 59.20
CA GLN A 29 -8.32 41.09 58.77
C GLN A 29 -6.81 40.72 58.70
N LEU A 30 -5.94 41.30 57.83
CA LEU A 30 -6.04 42.38 56.81
C LEU A 30 -5.17 42.06 55.55
N LYS A 31 -5.16 42.93 54.52
CA LYS A 31 -4.53 42.80 53.17
C LYS A 31 -3.33 43.79 53.00
N PRO A 32 -2.58 43.90 51.85
CA PRO A 32 -2.62 43.19 50.55
C PRO A 32 -1.24 42.55 50.15
N THR A 33 -0.96 41.94 48.98
CA THR A 33 -1.70 41.60 47.73
C THR A 33 -1.57 40.07 47.46
N TRP A 34 -2.12 39.35 46.44
CA TRP A 34 -3.02 39.58 45.29
C TRP A 34 -2.42 39.91 43.90
N VAL A 35 -2.99 39.52 42.74
CA VAL A 35 -3.66 38.27 42.23
C VAL A 35 -4.10 38.54 40.76
N SER A 36 -3.84 37.67 39.77
CA SER A 36 -4.76 36.62 39.25
C SER A 36 -4.15 35.91 38.01
N SER A 37 -4.44 34.67 37.56
CA SER A 37 -5.40 33.59 37.88
C SER A 37 -6.77 33.59 37.14
N SER A 38 -7.54 32.50 36.94
CA SER A 38 -7.29 31.05 36.74
C SER A 38 -8.61 30.23 36.66
N PHE A 39 -8.73 29.20 35.80
CA PHE A 39 -9.76 28.12 35.82
C PHE A 39 -11.26 28.55 35.68
N PHE A 40 -12.32 27.73 35.52
CA PHE A 40 -12.66 26.35 35.98
C PHE A 40 -13.62 25.55 35.03
N LYS A 41 -13.95 24.30 35.41
CA LYS A 41 -14.82 23.31 34.72
C LYS A 41 -16.29 23.32 35.21
N CYS A 42 -17.26 22.87 34.39
CA CYS A 42 -18.21 21.79 34.76
C CYS A 42 -19.00 21.16 33.58
N ARG A 43 -19.79 20.10 33.84
CA ARG A 43 -20.74 19.37 32.95
C ARG A 43 -22.20 19.90 33.18
N VAL A 44 -23.31 19.52 32.51
CA VAL A 44 -23.84 18.22 32.02
C VAL A 44 -24.82 18.38 30.82
N LYS A 45 -25.03 17.27 30.06
CA LYS A 45 -25.98 16.93 28.96
C LYS A 45 -27.50 17.20 29.25
N PRO A 46 -28.50 16.92 28.35
CA PRO A 46 -28.50 16.23 27.03
C PRO A 46 -29.38 16.85 25.89
N ALA A 47 -29.66 16.05 24.85
CA ALA A 47 -30.68 16.16 23.77
C ALA A 47 -30.30 16.95 22.47
N ILE A 48 -30.76 16.60 21.25
CA ILE A 48 -31.15 15.30 20.62
C ILE A 48 -31.24 15.48 19.07
N PHE A 49 -30.87 14.47 18.30
CA PHE A 49 -31.15 14.22 16.85
C PHE A 49 -30.76 15.22 15.72
N THR A 50 -30.38 14.59 14.61
CA THR A 50 -30.25 15.03 13.19
C THR A 50 -31.65 15.25 12.53
N PRO A 51 -31.85 15.60 11.22
CA PRO A 51 -30.92 15.52 10.08
C PRO A 51 -31.04 16.57 8.92
N ARG A 52 -30.22 16.35 7.88
CA ARG A 52 -30.52 16.47 6.42
C ARG A 52 -30.80 17.84 5.72
N LEU A 53 -29.97 18.06 4.69
CA LEU A 53 -30.30 18.38 3.28
C LEU A 53 -30.79 19.79 2.84
N VAL A 54 -30.06 20.32 1.83
CA VAL A 54 -30.56 20.88 0.56
C VAL A 54 -31.19 22.30 0.50
N VAL A 55 -30.36 23.24 0.00
CA VAL A 55 -30.60 24.15 -1.15
C VAL A 55 -31.50 25.40 -0.97
N ARG A 56 -31.04 26.48 -1.66
CA ARG A 56 -31.68 27.80 -1.92
C ARG A 56 -31.82 28.74 -0.71
N ALA A 57 -31.79 30.07 -0.89
CA ALA A 57 -31.20 30.91 -1.95
C ALA A 57 -31.27 32.41 -1.56
N CYS A 58 -30.36 33.20 -2.14
CA CYS A 58 -30.49 34.65 -2.40
C CYS A 58 -30.58 35.68 -1.25
N ALA A 59 -30.16 36.89 -1.61
CA ALA A 59 -30.60 38.19 -1.10
C ALA A 59 -30.08 38.67 0.29
N THR A 60 -28.80 39.04 0.31
CA THR A 60 -28.30 40.43 0.54
C THR A 60 -28.88 41.33 1.65
N LYS A 61 -27.99 42.18 2.20
CA LYS A 61 -28.17 43.34 3.12
C LYS A 61 -27.87 43.00 4.60
N VAL A 62 -27.24 43.88 5.40
CA VAL A 62 -26.81 45.28 5.14
C VAL A 62 -25.59 45.74 5.97
N GLU A 63 -24.92 46.77 5.44
CA GLU A 63 -23.98 47.72 6.09
C GLU A 63 -22.66 47.24 6.73
N ALA A 64 -21.66 48.13 6.61
CA ALA A 64 -20.33 48.05 7.20
C ALA A 64 -20.21 49.05 8.37
N LYS A 65 -19.05 49.04 9.03
CA LYS A 65 -18.56 50.20 9.80
C LYS A 65 -17.04 50.27 9.77
N ASP A 66 -16.52 51.43 9.40
CA ASP A 66 -15.10 51.69 9.14
C ASP A 66 -14.28 51.90 10.42
N VAL A 67 -12.98 51.62 10.35
CA VAL A 67 -11.95 52.40 11.03
C VAL A 67 -10.72 52.53 10.11
N ASN A 68 -10.36 53.76 9.75
CA ASN A 68 -9.13 54.10 9.01
C ASN A 68 -7.88 54.04 9.91
N VAL A 69 -6.71 53.75 9.33
CA VAL A 69 -5.44 54.46 9.65
C VAL A 69 -4.60 54.61 8.36
N SER A 70 -3.95 55.78 8.25
CA SER A 70 -3.07 56.28 7.19
C SER A 70 -2.08 55.31 6.53
N GLY A 71 -1.87 55.48 5.22
CA GLY A 71 -0.72 54.92 4.49
C GLY A 71 0.52 55.82 4.48
N THR A 72 1.62 55.28 3.94
CA THR A 72 2.81 56.00 3.47
C THR A 72 3.09 55.59 2.02
N SER A 73 3.82 56.42 1.26
CA SER A 73 3.89 56.32 -0.20
C SER A 73 4.52 55.02 -0.71
N SER A 74 3.71 54.14 -1.28
CA SER A 74 4.16 53.04 -2.14
C SER A 74 4.60 53.58 -3.51
N SER A 75 5.74 53.12 -4.00
CA SER A 75 6.12 53.28 -5.42
C SER A 75 5.08 52.60 -6.32
N GLU A 76 4.75 53.22 -7.46
CA GLU A 76 3.74 52.70 -8.41
C GLU A 76 4.08 51.29 -8.93
N TRP A 77 5.36 50.91 -8.91
CA TRP A 77 5.82 49.57 -9.25
C TRP A 77 5.17 48.47 -8.41
N GLY A 78 4.94 48.70 -7.12
CA GLY A 78 4.40 47.72 -6.19
C GLY A 78 5.38 46.62 -5.74
N LYS A 79 5.06 45.96 -4.62
CA LYS A 79 5.87 44.91 -3.99
C LYS A 79 6.20 43.77 -4.95
N VAL A 80 7.41 43.21 -4.87
CA VAL A 80 7.84 42.00 -5.57
C VAL A 80 8.20 40.93 -4.55
N SER A 81 7.77 39.70 -4.82
CA SER A 81 8.10 38.51 -4.00
C SER A 81 8.59 37.33 -4.85
N ALA A 82 8.39 37.34 -6.17
CA ALA A 82 8.84 36.29 -7.08
C ALA A 82 9.36 36.82 -8.43
N VAL A 83 10.32 36.08 -9.01
CA VAL A 83 10.81 36.28 -10.38
C VAL A 83 10.67 34.97 -11.17
N LEU A 84 10.01 35.03 -12.32
CA LEU A 84 9.71 33.92 -13.20
C LEU A 84 10.51 34.14 -14.49
N PHE A 85 11.31 33.16 -14.90
CA PHE A 85 12.12 33.23 -16.11
C PHE A 85 11.53 32.26 -17.15
N ASP A 86 11.42 32.63 -18.44
CA ASP A 86 11.54 31.58 -19.47
C ASP A 86 12.97 31.01 -19.41
N MET A 87 13.19 29.91 -20.09
CA MET A 87 14.47 29.27 -20.26
C MET A 87 15.09 29.57 -21.62
N ASP A 88 14.32 29.39 -22.69
CA ASP A 88 14.81 29.57 -24.06
C ASP A 88 14.94 31.07 -24.33
N GLY A 89 16.06 31.51 -24.91
CA GLY A 89 16.37 32.93 -25.13
C GLY A 89 16.65 33.76 -23.84
N VAL A 90 16.21 33.31 -22.67
CA VAL A 90 16.34 34.05 -21.39
C VAL A 90 17.44 33.47 -20.49
N LEU A 91 17.45 32.16 -20.25
CA LEU A 91 18.46 31.48 -19.44
C LEU A 91 19.53 30.79 -20.30
N CYS A 92 19.19 30.33 -21.50
CA CYS A 92 20.11 29.69 -22.43
C CYS A 92 19.74 29.83 -23.91
N ASP A 93 20.74 29.80 -24.79
CA ASP A 93 20.57 29.55 -26.22
C ASP A 93 20.36 28.04 -26.45
N SER A 94 19.12 27.64 -26.68
CA SER A 94 18.76 26.27 -27.07
C SER A 94 18.49 26.14 -28.57
N GLU A 95 18.45 27.24 -29.32
CA GLU A 95 17.96 27.27 -30.69
C GLU A 95 18.97 26.68 -31.67
N ASP A 96 20.24 27.11 -31.60
CA ASP A 96 21.31 26.51 -32.39
C ASP A 96 21.58 25.03 -32.00
N PRO A 97 21.67 24.66 -30.71
CA PRO A 97 21.66 23.26 -30.27
C PRO A 97 20.50 22.44 -30.87
N SER A 98 19.29 22.99 -30.92
CA SER A 98 18.12 22.29 -31.48
C SER A 98 18.26 22.09 -32.99
N ARG A 99 18.68 23.11 -33.74
CA ARG A 99 18.87 23.00 -35.19
C ARG A 99 20.00 22.03 -35.55
N ARG A 100 21.09 21.99 -34.78
CA ARG A 100 22.17 21.00 -34.97
C ARG A 100 21.73 19.56 -34.64
N ALA A 101 20.98 19.34 -33.57
CA ALA A 101 20.39 18.02 -33.29
C ALA A 101 19.39 17.58 -34.37
N GLY A 102 18.62 18.52 -34.93
CA GLY A 102 17.74 18.27 -36.07
C GLY A 102 18.50 17.81 -37.31
N VAL A 103 19.57 18.49 -37.70
CA VAL A 103 20.45 18.07 -38.81
C VAL A 103 20.98 16.66 -38.60
N ASP A 104 21.45 16.33 -37.39
CA ASP A 104 21.99 15.01 -37.06
C ASP A 104 20.92 13.89 -37.18
N VAL A 105 19.65 14.15 -36.85
CA VAL A 105 18.54 13.19 -37.08
C VAL A 105 18.37 12.89 -38.57
N PHE A 106 18.31 13.91 -39.42
CA PHE A 106 18.14 13.70 -40.86
C PHE A 106 19.39 13.09 -41.51
N ALA A 107 20.59 13.38 -41.00
CA ALA A 107 21.83 12.74 -41.43
C ALA A 107 21.84 11.22 -41.11
N GLU A 108 21.34 10.80 -39.94
CA GLU A 108 21.14 9.38 -39.62
C GLU A 108 20.07 8.72 -40.53
N MET A 109 19.12 9.50 -41.05
CA MET A 109 18.14 9.07 -42.06
C MET A 109 18.65 9.14 -43.51
N GLY A 110 19.90 9.55 -43.73
CA GLY A 110 20.52 9.65 -45.07
C GLY A 110 20.08 10.85 -45.91
N LEU A 111 19.60 11.93 -45.28
CA LEU A 111 19.06 13.13 -45.93
C LEU A 111 19.93 14.36 -45.64
N GLU A 112 20.31 15.10 -46.68
CA GLU A 112 21.08 16.35 -46.52
C GLU A 112 20.17 17.53 -46.14
N VAL A 113 20.38 18.03 -44.91
CA VAL A 113 19.64 19.12 -44.27
C VAL A 113 20.64 20.06 -43.61
N THR A 114 20.41 21.37 -43.67
CA THR A 114 21.21 22.40 -43.00
C THR A 114 20.47 22.99 -41.80
N VAL A 115 21.17 23.72 -40.94
CA VAL A 115 20.54 24.48 -39.83
C VAL A 115 19.63 25.61 -40.31
N ASP A 116 19.64 25.96 -41.60
CA ASP A 116 18.77 27.00 -42.17
C ASP A 116 17.42 26.42 -42.63
N ASP A 117 17.36 25.14 -43.03
CA ASP A 117 16.11 24.44 -43.36
C ASP A 117 15.11 24.45 -42.19
N PHE A 118 15.62 24.50 -40.95
CA PHE A 118 14.85 24.53 -39.71
C PHE A 118 14.29 25.92 -39.33
N VAL A 119 14.87 27.01 -39.86
CA VAL A 119 14.50 28.39 -39.47
C VAL A 119 13.01 28.69 -39.65
N PRO A 120 12.32 28.24 -40.73
CA PRO A 120 10.87 28.43 -40.88
C PRO A 120 9.99 27.68 -39.87
N PHE A 121 10.57 26.77 -39.07
CA PHE A 121 9.84 25.90 -38.13
C PHE A 121 10.24 26.10 -36.67
N MET A 122 11.07 27.10 -36.36
CA MET A 122 11.42 27.49 -34.99
C MET A 122 10.17 27.84 -34.18
N GLY A 123 10.17 27.49 -32.88
CA GLY A 123 9.04 27.74 -31.97
C GLY A 123 7.76 26.92 -32.24
N THR A 124 7.72 26.05 -33.25
CA THR A 124 6.51 25.28 -33.60
C THR A 124 6.30 24.00 -32.79
N GLY A 125 7.22 23.68 -31.87
CA GLY A 125 7.29 22.41 -31.12
C GLY A 125 7.97 21.30 -31.92
N GLU A 126 8.72 20.42 -31.24
CA GLU A 126 9.68 19.48 -31.85
C GLU A 126 9.08 18.57 -32.94
N ALA A 127 7.79 18.21 -32.81
CA ALA A 127 7.09 17.42 -33.82
C ALA A 127 6.90 18.19 -35.15
N ASN A 128 6.52 19.47 -35.10
CA ASN A 128 6.36 20.31 -36.29
C ASN A 128 7.71 20.81 -36.81
N PHE A 129 8.67 21.04 -35.91
CA PHE A 129 10.06 21.38 -36.22
C PHE A 129 10.74 20.34 -37.11
N LEU A 130 10.61 19.06 -36.75
CA LEU A 130 11.12 17.94 -37.56
C LEU A 130 10.21 17.64 -38.76
N GLY A 131 8.90 17.53 -38.54
CA GLY A 131 7.93 17.17 -39.58
C GLY A 131 7.83 18.19 -40.72
N GLY A 132 8.02 19.48 -40.43
CA GLY A 132 8.04 20.55 -41.42
C GLY A 132 9.24 20.43 -42.37
N VAL A 133 10.43 20.19 -41.82
CA VAL A 133 11.63 19.91 -42.62
C VAL A 133 11.49 18.62 -43.43
N ALA A 134 10.96 17.55 -42.82
CA ALA A 134 10.67 16.30 -43.53
C ALA A 134 9.72 16.51 -44.73
N ALA A 135 8.67 17.31 -44.56
CA ALA A 135 7.73 17.64 -45.62
C ALA A 135 8.38 18.48 -46.74
N VAL A 136 9.19 19.49 -46.41
CA VAL A 136 9.94 20.30 -47.39
C VAL A 136 10.97 19.46 -48.16
N LYS A 137 11.61 18.49 -47.50
CA LYS A 137 12.57 17.56 -48.10
C LYS A 137 11.92 16.37 -48.83
N GLY A 138 10.58 16.26 -48.81
CA GLY A 138 9.83 15.26 -49.56
C GLY A 138 9.87 13.84 -48.97
N VAL A 139 10.00 13.70 -47.65
CA VAL A 139 10.13 12.40 -46.98
C VAL A 139 8.76 11.73 -46.82
N GLU A 140 8.43 10.80 -47.72
CA GLU A 140 7.23 9.98 -47.60
C GLU A 140 7.30 9.04 -46.37
N GLY A 141 6.22 8.99 -45.58
CA GLY A 141 6.12 8.07 -44.43
C GLY A 141 6.95 8.46 -43.20
N PHE A 142 7.34 9.74 -43.06
CA PHE A 142 8.08 10.23 -41.90
C PHE A 142 7.35 9.97 -40.57
N ASP A 143 7.97 9.17 -39.69
CA ASP A 143 7.47 8.93 -38.32
C ASP A 143 7.96 10.04 -37.39
N THR A 144 7.10 11.03 -37.19
CA THR A 144 7.38 12.20 -36.35
C THR A 144 7.65 11.86 -34.89
N GLU A 145 7.06 10.79 -34.35
CA GLU A 145 7.24 10.43 -32.93
C GLU A 145 8.55 9.66 -32.72
N ALA A 146 8.89 8.74 -33.63
CA ALA A 146 10.22 8.13 -33.65
C ALA A 146 11.32 9.18 -33.88
N ALA A 147 11.10 10.15 -34.77
CA ALA A 147 12.02 11.26 -35.01
C ALA A 147 12.14 12.19 -33.80
N LYS A 148 11.03 12.59 -33.15
CA LYS A 148 11.06 13.41 -31.91
C LYS A 148 11.78 12.69 -30.77
N LYS A 149 11.60 11.38 -30.63
CA LYS A 149 12.37 10.58 -29.66
C LYS A 149 13.87 10.58 -30.00
N ARG A 150 14.24 10.27 -31.24
CA ARG A 150 15.65 10.21 -31.66
C ARG A 150 16.33 11.58 -31.59
N PHE A 151 15.60 12.64 -31.88
CA PHE A 151 16.00 14.03 -31.67
C PHE A 151 16.41 14.27 -30.23
N PHE A 152 15.59 13.91 -29.23
CA PHE A 152 15.98 14.09 -27.83
C PHE A 152 17.18 13.21 -27.43
N GLU A 153 17.28 11.96 -27.90
CA GLU A 153 18.47 11.13 -27.68
C GLU A 153 19.75 11.85 -28.16
N ILE A 154 19.74 12.37 -29.40
CA ILE A 154 20.87 13.11 -30.01
C ILE A 154 21.12 14.46 -29.33
N TYR A 155 20.07 15.22 -29.01
CA TYR A 155 20.13 16.52 -28.36
C TYR A 155 20.82 16.42 -26.99
N LEU A 156 20.39 15.46 -26.17
CA LEU A 156 20.96 15.16 -24.86
C LEU A 156 22.38 14.58 -24.96
N GLU A 157 22.62 13.65 -25.89
CA GLU A 157 23.93 13.00 -26.03
C GLU A 157 25.02 13.93 -26.59
N LYS A 158 24.69 14.91 -27.44
CA LYS A 158 25.70 15.73 -28.15
C LYS A 158 25.73 17.19 -27.73
N TYR A 159 24.57 17.82 -27.52
CA TYR A 159 24.46 19.29 -27.48
C TYR A 159 24.09 19.86 -26.10
N ALA A 160 23.09 19.31 -25.43
CA ALA A 160 22.63 19.70 -24.10
C ALA A 160 23.29 18.91 -22.96
N LYS A 161 24.61 18.69 -23.04
CA LYS A 161 25.39 18.08 -21.94
C LYS A 161 25.46 19.02 -20.74
N PRO A 162 25.46 18.52 -19.49
CA PRO A 162 25.66 19.36 -18.31
C PRO A 162 26.93 20.22 -18.41
N ASN A 163 26.77 21.53 -18.22
CA ASN A 163 27.79 22.57 -18.43
C ASN A 163 28.38 22.63 -19.87
N SER A 164 27.61 22.33 -20.93
CA SER A 164 28.07 22.52 -22.32
C SER A 164 28.27 23.98 -22.72
N GLY A 165 27.80 24.93 -21.90
CA GLY A 165 28.11 26.36 -22.03
C GLY A 165 27.04 27.19 -22.76
N ILE A 166 25.82 26.66 -22.90
CA ILE A 166 24.71 27.34 -23.57
C ILE A 166 24.01 28.43 -22.72
N GLY A 167 24.39 28.57 -21.45
CA GLY A 167 23.76 29.51 -20.51
C GLY A 167 24.15 30.97 -20.78
N PHE A 168 23.18 31.89 -20.76
CA PHE A 168 23.47 33.30 -21.02
C PHE A 168 24.30 33.94 -19.90
N PRO A 169 25.34 34.73 -20.23
CA PRO A 169 26.12 35.49 -19.24
C PRO A 169 25.22 36.35 -18.34
N GLY A 170 25.43 36.24 -17.04
CA GLY A 170 24.66 36.97 -16.03
C GLY A 170 23.43 36.23 -15.48
N ALA A 171 22.91 35.19 -16.15
CA ALA A 171 21.73 34.44 -15.67
C ALA A 171 21.91 33.89 -14.25
N LEU A 172 22.99 33.14 -14.03
CA LEU A 172 23.38 32.58 -12.72
C LEU A 172 23.54 33.67 -11.64
N GLU A 173 24.15 34.80 -12.00
CA GLU A 173 24.41 35.89 -11.07
C GLU A 173 23.10 36.58 -10.66
N LEU A 174 22.20 36.86 -11.63
CA LEU A 174 20.90 37.48 -11.37
C LEU A 174 20.00 36.57 -10.50
N ILE A 175 19.98 35.26 -10.74
CA ILE A 175 19.20 34.32 -9.93
C ILE A 175 19.73 34.28 -8.49
N ASN A 176 21.06 34.19 -8.31
CA ASN A 176 21.69 34.26 -6.98
C ASN A 176 21.38 35.60 -6.28
N GLN A 177 21.45 36.72 -7.00
CA GLN A 177 21.07 38.04 -6.48
C GLN A 177 19.60 38.09 -6.04
N CYS A 178 18.66 37.54 -6.82
CA CYS A 178 17.24 37.45 -6.46
C CYS A 178 17.03 36.63 -5.18
N LYS A 179 17.62 35.43 -5.09
CA LYS A 179 17.54 34.61 -3.87
C LYS A 179 18.22 35.28 -2.66
N SER A 180 19.31 36.01 -2.85
CA SER A 180 19.97 36.75 -1.75
C SER A 180 19.10 37.87 -1.16
N LYS A 181 18.13 38.37 -1.95
CA LYS A 181 17.11 39.34 -1.51
C LYS A 181 15.86 38.68 -0.93
N GLY A 182 15.80 37.35 -0.85
CA GLY A 182 14.62 36.62 -0.38
C GLY A 182 13.48 36.53 -1.40
N LEU A 183 13.73 36.83 -2.68
CA LEU A 183 12.76 36.58 -3.74
C LEU A 183 12.74 35.08 -4.07
N LYS A 184 11.54 34.54 -4.28
CA LYS A 184 11.36 33.20 -4.88
C LYS A 184 11.69 33.27 -6.37
N VAL A 185 12.30 32.24 -6.93
CA VAL A 185 12.69 32.19 -8.35
C VAL A 185 12.15 30.93 -9.01
N ALA A 186 11.63 31.04 -10.23
CA ALA A 186 11.06 29.91 -10.96
C ALA A 186 11.35 29.92 -12.45
N VAL A 187 11.39 28.73 -13.07
CA VAL A 187 11.38 28.58 -14.53
C VAL A 187 9.95 28.33 -15.00
N ALA A 188 9.54 29.00 -16.07
CA ALA A 188 8.18 29.03 -16.60
C ALA A 188 8.21 29.01 -18.14
N SER A 189 8.56 27.84 -18.70
CA SER A 189 8.84 27.67 -20.13
C SER A 189 7.76 26.88 -20.88
N SER A 190 7.64 27.14 -22.19
CA SER A 190 6.76 26.42 -23.11
C SER A 190 7.42 25.21 -23.80
N ALA A 191 8.54 24.73 -23.28
CA ALA A 191 9.22 23.50 -23.71
C ALA A 191 8.80 22.26 -22.87
N ASP A 192 8.90 21.07 -23.48
CA ASP A 192 8.75 19.77 -22.79
C ASP A 192 9.75 19.63 -21.63
N ARG A 193 9.36 18.97 -20.53
CA ARG A 193 10.17 18.87 -19.30
C ARG A 193 11.58 18.32 -19.53
N ILE A 194 11.72 17.36 -20.44
CA ILE A 194 12.99 16.72 -20.81
C ILE A 194 13.98 17.75 -21.37
N LYS A 195 13.49 18.68 -22.21
CA LYS A 195 14.28 19.79 -22.74
C LYS A 195 14.60 20.80 -21.64
N VAL A 196 13.64 21.08 -20.75
CA VAL A 196 13.82 22.02 -19.63
C VAL A 196 14.93 21.60 -18.67
N ASP A 197 14.85 20.39 -18.10
CA ASP A 197 15.84 19.96 -17.11
C ASP A 197 17.25 19.81 -17.73
N ALA A 198 17.34 19.43 -19.01
CA ALA A 198 18.59 19.31 -19.74
C ALA A 198 19.24 20.66 -20.06
N ASN A 199 18.47 21.63 -20.55
CA ASN A 199 18.98 22.95 -20.90
C ASN A 199 19.46 23.73 -19.68
N LEU A 200 18.75 23.63 -18.55
CA LEU A 200 19.19 24.20 -17.27
C LEU A 200 20.51 23.55 -16.80
N ALA A 201 20.64 22.23 -16.87
CA ALA A 201 21.89 21.54 -16.57
C ALA A 201 23.04 21.95 -17.52
N ALA A 202 22.75 22.14 -18.81
CA ALA A 202 23.71 22.56 -19.83
C ALA A 202 24.16 24.02 -19.68
N ALA A 203 23.27 24.88 -19.16
CA ALA A 203 23.55 26.26 -18.77
C ALA A 203 24.34 26.38 -17.44
N GLY A 204 24.54 25.28 -16.71
CA GLY A 204 25.16 25.30 -15.37
C GLY A 204 24.23 25.80 -14.26
N LEU A 205 22.91 25.77 -14.49
CA LEU A 205 21.86 26.19 -13.56
C LEU A 205 21.23 24.94 -12.92
N PRO A 206 21.68 24.47 -11.74
CA PRO A 206 21.14 23.26 -11.12
C PRO A 206 19.68 23.47 -10.72
N LEU A 207 18.82 22.46 -10.94
CA LEU A 207 17.36 22.56 -10.72
C LEU A 207 16.98 23.02 -9.30
N SER A 208 17.78 22.64 -8.30
CA SER A 208 17.65 23.07 -6.89
C SER A 208 17.86 24.57 -6.64
N MET A 209 18.26 25.33 -7.66
CA MET A 209 18.33 26.78 -7.63
C MET A 209 16.93 27.41 -7.73
N PHE A 210 15.98 26.72 -8.35
CA PHE A 210 14.63 27.21 -8.58
C PHE A 210 13.65 26.67 -7.53
N ASP A 211 12.79 27.55 -7.02
CA ASP A 211 11.76 27.23 -6.03
C ASP A 211 10.50 26.65 -6.70
N ALA A 212 10.36 26.80 -8.02
CA ALA A 212 9.45 26.05 -8.88
C ALA A 212 10.03 25.90 -10.31
N ILE A 213 9.68 24.82 -11.01
CA ILE A 213 9.98 24.62 -12.45
C ILE A 213 8.70 24.15 -13.13
N VAL A 214 8.28 24.89 -14.15
CA VAL A 214 7.03 24.73 -14.88
C VAL A 214 7.33 24.63 -16.38
N SER A 215 6.85 23.54 -16.99
CA SER A 215 7.10 23.12 -18.38
C SER A 215 5.78 22.85 -19.12
N ALA A 216 5.84 22.71 -20.45
CA ALA A 216 4.64 22.60 -21.31
C ALA A 216 3.75 21.40 -21.01
N ASP A 217 4.31 20.28 -20.53
CA ASP A 217 3.64 18.98 -20.35
C ASP A 217 2.46 19.04 -19.36
N ALA A 218 2.35 20.12 -18.59
CA ALA A 218 1.29 20.35 -17.61
C ALA A 218 0.19 21.35 -18.07
N PHE A 219 0.21 21.84 -19.32
CA PHE A 219 -0.70 22.89 -19.80
C PHE A 219 -1.29 22.62 -21.19
N GLU A 220 -2.62 22.76 -21.30
CA GLU A 220 -3.33 22.67 -22.59
C GLU A 220 -3.09 23.92 -23.46
N ASN A 221 -2.90 25.08 -22.82
CA ASN A 221 -2.68 26.36 -23.46
C ASN A 221 -1.28 26.88 -23.07
N LEU A 222 -0.38 26.95 -24.05
CA LEU A 222 0.96 27.53 -23.89
C LEU A 222 0.92 29.05 -24.16
N LYS A 223 2.04 29.75 -23.99
CA LYS A 223 2.17 31.19 -24.29
C LYS A 223 1.65 31.47 -25.73
N PRO A 224 0.71 32.42 -25.95
CA PRO A 224 0.39 33.58 -25.11
C PRO A 224 -0.71 33.39 -24.05
N ALA A 225 -1.13 32.17 -23.72
CA ALA A 225 -2.01 31.94 -22.58
C ALA A 225 -1.27 32.15 -21.24
N PRO A 226 -1.94 32.69 -20.20
CA PRO A 226 -1.31 33.02 -18.91
C PRO A 226 -1.02 31.81 -18.00
N ASP A 227 -1.53 30.64 -18.37
CA ASP A 227 -1.68 29.44 -17.54
C ASP A 227 -0.36 28.99 -16.89
N ILE A 228 0.73 28.95 -17.67
CA ILE A 228 2.09 28.59 -17.21
C ILE A 228 2.55 29.51 -16.07
N PHE A 229 2.40 30.84 -16.24
CA PHE A 229 2.82 31.80 -15.23
C PHE A 229 1.91 31.78 -14.00
N LEU A 230 0.58 31.71 -14.18
CA LEU A 230 -0.36 31.60 -13.08
C LEU A 230 -0.12 30.33 -12.24
N ALA A 231 0.28 29.23 -12.87
CA ALA A 231 0.68 28.02 -12.16
C ALA A 231 2.02 28.18 -11.43
N ALA A 232 3.04 28.81 -12.03
CA ALA A 232 4.28 29.13 -11.35
C ALA A 232 4.04 30.02 -10.11
N SER A 233 3.26 31.09 -10.25
CA SER A 233 2.81 31.95 -9.14
C SER A 233 2.08 31.17 -8.04
N LYS A 234 1.21 30.23 -8.40
CA LYS A 234 0.48 29.36 -7.47
C LYS A 234 1.38 28.35 -6.75
N ILE A 235 2.34 27.72 -7.44
CA ILE A 235 3.30 26.78 -6.84
C ILE A 235 4.23 27.53 -5.88
N LEU A 236 4.65 28.75 -6.26
CA LEU A 236 5.43 29.62 -5.40
C LEU A 236 4.65 30.19 -4.21
N ASP A 237 3.32 30.08 -4.14
CA ASP A 237 2.48 30.79 -3.16
C ASP A 237 2.81 32.30 -3.10
N VAL A 238 2.72 32.95 -4.27
CA VAL A 238 2.91 34.39 -4.45
C VAL A 238 1.83 34.94 -5.40
N PRO A 239 1.09 36.02 -5.05
CA PRO A 239 0.09 36.59 -5.94
C PRO A 239 0.69 37.05 -7.28
N PRO A 240 -0.03 36.91 -8.43
CA PRO A 240 0.49 37.33 -9.74
C PRO A 240 0.92 38.80 -9.78
N SER A 241 0.23 39.69 -9.07
CA SER A 241 0.59 41.10 -8.94
C SER A 241 1.95 41.35 -8.26
N GLU A 242 2.48 40.39 -7.50
CA GLU A 242 3.82 40.46 -6.88
C GLU A 242 4.91 39.70 -7.66
N CYS A 243 4.58 39.22 -8.87
CA CYS A 243 5.49 38.50 -9.75
C CYS A 243 6.07 39.41 -10.84
N ILE A 244 7.37 39.24 -11.12
CA ILE A 244 8.05 39.73 -12.33
C ILE A 244 8.31 38.54 -13.25
N VAL A 245 7.97 38.65 -14.53
CA VAL A 245 8.39 37.73 -15.59
C VAL A 245 9.61 38.30 -16.33
N ILE A 246 10.55 37.46 -16.73
CA ILE A 246 11.63 37.78 -17.68
C ILE A 246 11.49 36.89 -18.91
N GLU A 247 11.39 37.51 -20.09
CA GLU A 247 10.97 36.89 -21.35
C GLU A 247 11.70 37.49 -22.56
N ASP A 248 11.95 36.69 -23.59
CA ASP A 248 12.54 37.09 -24.89
C ASP A 248 11.51 37.17 -26.04
N ALA A 249 10.37 36.49 -25.90
CA ALA A 249 9.38 36.25 -26.94
C ALA A 249 8.07 37.05 -26.79
N LEU A 250 7.54 37.54 -27.91
CA LEU A 250 6.28 38.31 -27.97
C LEU A 250 5.11 37.59 -27.28
N ALA A 251 4.98 36.28 -27.51
CA ALA A 251 3.92 35.46 -26.94
C ALA A 251 3.99 35.40 -25.40
N GLY A 252 5.19 35.33 -24.83
CA GLY A 252 5.35 35.31 -23.38
C GLY A 252 5.10 36.65 -22.71
N VAL A 253 5.48 37.76 -23.35
CA VAL A 253 5.12 39.11 -22.85
C VAL A 253 3.59 39.27 -22.84
N GLN A 254 2.89 38.74 -23.86
CA GLN A 254 1.42 38.69 -23.89
C GLN A 254 0.85 37.79 -22.77
N ALA A 255 1.43 36.61 -22.52
CA ALA A 255 1.03 35.72 -21.43
C ALA A 255 1.24 36.34 -20.03
N ALA A 256 2.36 37.02 -19.80
CA ALA A 256 2.65 37.71 -18.54
C ALA A 256 1.63 38.81 -18.27
N LYS A 257 1.30 39.60 -19.31
CA LYS A 257 0.26 40.64 -19.27
C LYS A 257 -1.14 40.06 -19.04
N ALA A 258 -1.47 38.94 -19.68
CA ALA A 258 -2.72 38.21 -19.44
C ALA A 258 -2.81 37.62 -18.02
N ALA A 259 -1.66 37.23 -17.43
CA ALA A 259 -1.53 36.77 -16.05
C ALA A 259 -1.54 37.93 -15.02
N GLN A 260 -1.67 39.19 -15.47
CA GLN A 260 -1.57 40.40 -14.65
C GLN A 260 -0.23 40.56 -13.91
N MET A 261 0.85 40.02 -14.48
CA MET A 261 2.22 40.14 -13.99
C MET A 261 2.96 41.28 -14.71
N ARG A 262 3.99 41.82 -14.06
CA ARG A 262 4.96 42.73 -14.70
C ARG A 262 5.95 41.91 -15.53
N CYS A 263 6.45 42.46 -16.64
CA CYS A 263 7.34 41.74 -17.55
C CYS A 263 8.56 42.59 -17.95
N ILE A 264 9.76 42.04 -17.78
CA ILE A 264 11.01 42.61 -18.29
C ILE A 264 11.38 41.82 -19.55
N ALA A 265 11.30 42.45 -20.71
CA ALA A 265 11.66 41.82 -21.98
C ALA A 265 13.18 41.89 -22.22
N VAL A 266 13.77 40.85 -22.79
CA VAL A 266 15.16 40.82 -23.28
C VAL A 266 15.19 40.67 -24.80
N LYS A 267 16.21 41.22 -25.47
CA LYS A 267 16.31 41.30 -26.94
C LYS A 267 17.25 40.23 -27.53
N THR A 268 17.34 39.09 -26.87
CA THR A 268 18.17 37.94 -27.28
C THR A 268 17.63 37.27 -28.54
N THR A 269 16.30 37.14 -28.65
CA THR A 269 15.63 36.44 -29.77
C THR A 269 14.86 37.39 -30.69
N LEU A 270 14.27 38.47 -30.17
CA LEU A 270 13.45 39.42 -30.94
C LEU A 270 13.97 40.87 -30.85
N SER A 271 13.63 41.67 -31.88
CA SER A 271 14.02 43.08 -31.94
C SER A 271 13.26 43.94 -30.92
N GLU A 272 13.83 45.08 -30.57
CA GLU A 272 13.21 46.03 -29.63
C GLU A 272 11.86 46.56 -30.13
N GLU A 273 11.70 46.69 -31.44
CA GLU A 273 10.47 47.16 -32.08
C GLU A 273 9.36 46.13 -31.92
N THR A 274 9.63 44.87 -32.27
CA THR A 274 8.67 43.77 -32.13
C THR A 274 8.28 43.52 -30.67
N LEU A 275 9.22 43.63 -29.72
CA LEU A 275 8.91 43.44 -28.30
C LEU A 275 8.09 44.60 -27.69
N LYS A 276 8.24 45.83 -28.20
CA LYS A 276 7.45 46.98 -27.75
C LYS A 276 5.95 46.85 -28.07
N ASP A 277 5.57 46.15 -29.15
CA ASP A 277 4.17 45.95 -29.52
C ASP A 277 3.34 45.18 -28.46
N ALA A 278 3.97 44.31 -27.66
CA ALA A 278 3.29 43.67 -26.52
C ALA A 278 3.15 44.59 -25.29
N ASN A 279 3.88 45.70 -25.24
CA ASN A 279 4.01 46.64 -24.11
C ASN A 279 4.48 45.92 -22.82
N PRO A 280 5.73 45.42 -22.77
CA PRO A 280 6.38 44.98 -21.52
C PRO A 280 6.57 46.16 -20.55
N SER A 281 6.84 45.84 -19.28
CA SER A 281 7.11 46.84 -18.23
C SER A 281 8.49 47.46 -18.35
N LEU A 282 9.48 46.70 -18.85
CA LEU A 282 10.84 47.16 -19.19
C LEU A 282 11.37 46.38 -20.38
N VAL A 283 12.42 46.90 -21.04
CA VAL A 283 13.23 46.17 -22.03
C VAL A 283 14.72 46.29 -21.69
N ARG A 284 15.48 45.21 -21.82
CA ARG A 284 16.95 45.15 -21.68
C ARG A 284 17.55 44.40 -22.88
N ASN A 285 18.88 44.44 -23.07
CA ASN A 285 19.51 43.73 -24.19
C ASN A 285 19.50 42.20 -23.97
N ASP A 286 19.93 41.79 -22.79
CA ASP A 286 20.07 40.41 -22.35
C ASP A 286 19.76 40.30 -20.83
N ILE A 287 19.75 39.08 -20.30
CA ILE A 287 19.50 38.83 -18.87
C ILE A 287 20.58 39.44 -17.95
N GLY A 288 21.83 39.52 -18.40
CA GLY A 288 22.92 40.17 -17.66
C GLY A 288 22.81 41.70 -17.59
N ASN A 289 21.92 42.30 -18.39
CA ASN A 289 21.55 43.71 -18.34
C ASN A 289 20.33 43.97 -17.43
N VAL A 290 19.67 42.94 -16.89
CA VAL A 290 18.57 43.09 -15.92
C VAL A 290 19.16 43.21 -14.51
N SER A 291 18.85 44.31 -13.82
CA SER A 291 19.35 44.58 -12.46
C SER A 291 18.32 44.26 -11.37
N LEU A 292 18.78 44.15 -10.12
CA LEU A 292 17.88 44.08 -8.96
C LEU A 292 17.01 45.34 -8.78
N ASP A 293 17.42 46.51 -9.28
CA ASP A 293 16.58 47.73 -9.24
C ASP A 293 15.46 47.67 -10.30
N ASP A 294 15.75 47.09 -11.47
CA ASP A 294 14.75 46.81 -12.51
C ASP A 294 13.65 45.88 -12.00
N ILE A 295 14.05 44.86 -11.23
CA ILE A 295 13.13 43.89 -10.61
C ILE A 295 12.37 44.55 -9.44
N LEU A 296 13.05 45.14 -8.46
CA LEU A 296 12.43 45.58 -7.20
C LEU A 296 11.75 46.96 -7.27
N SER A 297 12.22 47.86 -8.13
CA SER A 297 11.80 49.26 -8.18
C SER A 297 11.17 49.67 -9.52
N GLY A 298 11.32 48.84 -10.55
CA GLY A 298 10.99 49.20 -11.95
C GLY A 298 12.12 49.91 -12.68
N GLY A 299 13.31 49.95 -12.07
CA GLY A 299 14.46 50.71 -12.53
C GLY A 299 14.28 52.20 -12.27
N SER A 300 15.32 52.83 -11.74
CA SER A 300 15.42 54.28 -11.72
C SER A 300 15.27 54.83 -13.15
N GLY A 301 14.28 55.70 -13.39
CA GLY A 301 13.88 56.20 -14.72
C GLY A 301 14.89 57.14 -15.40
N GLY A 302 16.09 56.62 -15.68
CA GLY A 302 17.20 57.32 -16.33
C GLY A 302 16.97 57.50 -17.82
N ASN A 303 16.17 58.49 -18.20
CA ASN A 303 15.97 58.91 -19.59
C ASN A 303 17.19 59.70 -20.12
N GLU A 304 18.34 59.04 -20.21
CA GLU A 304 19.52 59.58 -20.90
C GLU A 304 19.75 58.91 -22.26
N LYS A 305 20.07 59.78 -23.23
CA LYS A 305 20.21 59.47 -24.64
C LYS A 305 21.40 58.55 -24.91
N ILE A 306 21.41 58.00 -26.12
CA ILE A 306 22.62 57.61 -26.84
C ILE A 306 23.74 58.65 -26.62
N GLN A 307 24.78 58.26 -25.88
CA GLN A 307 26.14 58.73 -26.13
C GLN A 307 26.87 57.62 -26.89
N GLU A 308 26.90 57.78 -28.21
CA GLU A 308 27.70 56.93 -29.10
C GLU A 308 29.22 57.18 -28.90
N PRO A 309 30.09 56.28 -29.39
CA PRO A 309 31.33 55.98 -28.71
C PRO A 309 32.50 56.94 -29.02
N HIS A 310 33.10 57.47 -27.96
CA HIS A 310 34.52 57.81 -27.96
C HIS A 310 35.23 57.09 -26.80
N SER A 311 36.22 56.23 -27.02
CA SER A 311 37.03 56.04 -28.24
C SER A 311 37.62 57.36 -28.78
N LEU A 312 38.45 57.97 -27.93
CA LEU A 312 39.51 58.95 -28.24
C LEU A 312 39.28 59.93 -29.43
N HIS A 313 39.04 61.20 -29.09
CA HIS A 313 39.19 62.42 -29.90
C HIS A 313 38.06 62.89 -30.88
N SER A 314 37.19 63.77 -30.34
CA SER A 314 36.97 65.18 -30.79
C SER A 314 36.05 65.55 -31.99
N LEU A 315 35.30 66.67 -31.80
CA LEU A 315 34.76 67.67 -32.77
C LEU A 315 33.36 67.51 -33.46
N SER A 316 32.32 67.98 -32.75
CA SER A 316 31.37 69.08 -33.12
C SER A 316 30.30 69.04 -34.26
N GLN A 317 29.06 69.44 -33.87
CA GLN A 317 27.96 70.20 -34.57
C GLN A 317 26.73 69.53 -35.26
N ASN A 318 25.53 69.87 -34.72
CA ASN A 318 24.19 70.19 -35.32
C ASN A 318 23.47 69.23 -36.33
N SER A 319 22.12 69.13 -36.47
CA SER A 319 20.86 69.45 -35.70
C SER A 319 19.63 68.93 -36.55
N SER A 320 18.29 69.04 -36.34
CA SER A 320 17.31 69.57 -35.34
C SER A 320 15.83 69.23 -35.75
N ALA A 321 14.87 69.23 -34.79
CA ALA A 321 13.36 69.23 -34.93
C ALA A 321 12.65 67.90 -35.37
N ILE A 322 11.45 67.45 -34.91
CA ILE A 322 10.14 68.04 -34.42
C ILE A 322 9.21 68.46 -35.59
N PRO A 323 7.85 68.26 -35.63
CA PRO A 323 6.78 68.05 -34.58
C PRO A 323 6.02 66.68 -34.65
N GLU A 324 5.09 66.23 -33.76
CA GLU A 324 3.84 66.75 -33.08
C GLU A 324 2.56 66.78 -33.99
N GLU A 325 1.28 66.60 -33.58
CA GLU A 325 0.56 66.47 -32.28
C GLU A 325 -0.94 65.98 -32.44
N LYS A 326 -1.63 65.53 -31.35
CA LYS A 326 -3.12 65.60 -31.05
C LYS A 326 -4.17 64.84 -31.93
N THR A 327 -5.45 64.53 -31.55
CA THR A 327 -6.29 64.56 -30.30
C THR A 327 -7.60 63.72 -30.41
N ASP A 328 -8.02 63.11 -29.30
CA ASP A 328 -9.35 63.02 -28.61
C ASP A 328 -10.74 62.76 -29.29
N GLU A 329 -11.43 61.73 -28.74
CA GLU A 329 -12.83 61.59 -28.23
C GLU A 329 -14.17 61.91 -28.98
N SER A 330 -15.07 60.89 -28.95
CA SER A 330 -16.57 60.96 -28.82
C SER A 330 -17.41 61.44 -30.04
N SER A 331 -18.76 61.29 -30.15
CA SER A 331 -19.87 60.73 -29.31
C SER A 331 -21.05 60.22 -30.22
N ILE A 332 -21.74 59.09 -29.96
CA ILE A 332 -23.01 58.82 -29.20
C ILE A 332 -24.35 59.39 -29.79
N GLN A 333 -25.34 58.50 -30.06
CA GLN A 333 -26.83 58.55 -29.83
C GLN A 333 -27.56 57.52 -30.76
N ASP A 334 -28.40 56.55 -30.33
CA ASP A 334 -29.73 56.53 -29.63
C ASP A 334 -30.95 56.71 -30.58
N THR A 335 -32.15 56.09 -30.47
CA THR A 335 -32.86 55.16 -29.51
C THR A 335 -34.06 54.48 -30.26
N SER A 336 -34.87 53.50 -29.77
CA SER A 336 -34.76 52.34 -28.84
C SER A 336 -36.08 51.49 -28.83
N ALA A 337 -36.10 50.29 -28.18
CA ALA A 337 -37.26 49.42 -27.83
C ALA A 337 -38.03 48.68 -28.98
N THR A 338 -38.71 47.52 -28.83
CA THR A 338 -39.11 46.64 -27.67
C THR A 338 -38.97 45.12 -27.96
N ASN A 339 -38.92 44.31 -26.88
CA ASN A 339 -39.22 42.86 -26.70
C ASN A 339 -38.86 41.73 -27.73
N GLU A 340 -38.22 40.70 -27.17
CA GLU A 340 -38.17 39.26 -27.52
C GLU A 340 -37.56 38.73 -28.85
N ASN A 341 -36.65 37.77 -28.65
CA ASN A 341 -36.31 36.60 -29.49
C ASN A 341 -35.39 36.71 -30.73
N PHE A 342 -34.77 35.56 -31.03
CA PHE A 342 -33.93 35.15 -32.18
C PHE A 342 -32.40 35.46 -32.22
N PHE A 343 -31.73 34.77 -33.15
CA PHE A 343 -30.33 34.29 -33.09
C PHE A 343 -29.48 34.69 -34.32
N SER A 344 -28.16 34.51 -34.21
CA SER A 344 -27.14 34.28 -35.27
C SER A 344 -26.37 35.51 -35.80
N ILE A 345 -25.01 35.52 -35.78
CA ILE A 345 -24.01 35.07 -36.81
C ILE A 345 -23.84 36.13 -37.92
N MET A 346 -22.64 36.55 -38.40
CA MET A 346 -21.28 35.97 -38.55
C MET A 346 -20.22 37.11 -38.49
N GLY A 347 -18.91 36.94 -38.33
CA GLY A 347 -18.06 35.77 -38.02
C GLY A 347 -16.66 35.87 -38.66
N LEU A 348 -15.63 35.28 -38.06
CA LEU A 348 -14.39 34.91 -38.77
C LEU A 348 -14.69 33.61 -39.54
N GLN A 349 -14.26 33.47 -40.79
CA GLN A 349 -14.54 32.30 -41.64
C GLN A 349 -13.70 31.05 -41.29
N GLY A 350 -13.74 30.63 -40.03
CA GLY A 350 -13.89 29.21 -39.74
C GLY A 350 -15.39 28.92 -39.66
N SER A 351 -15.90 27.84 -40.25
CA SER A 351 -17.31 27.51 -40.04
C SER A 351 -17.58 27.25 -38.54
N ARG A 352 -18.84 27.32 -38.10
CA ARG A 352 -19.20 26.99 -36.70
C ARG A 352 -18.78 25.56 -36.31
N ARG A 353 -18.52 24.71 -37.33
CA ARG A 353 -17.98 23.36 -37.29
C ARG A 353 -16.47 23.32 -36.99
N GLU A 354 -15.71 24.33 -37.41
CA GLU A 354 -14.26 24.44 -37.20
C GLU A 354 -13.90 24.94 -35.81
N ILE A 355 -14.57 25.97 -35.29
CA ILE A 355 -14.35 26.42 -33.90
C ILE A 355 -14.71 25.31 -32.91
N LEU A 356 -15.81 24.58 -33.17
CA LEU A 356 -16.14 23.36 -32.42
C LEU A 356 -15.12 22.24 -32.64
N ARG A 357 -14.58 22.05 -33.85
CA ARG A 357 -13.50 21.07 -34.11
C ARG A 357 -12.25 21.39 -33.31
N TYR A 358 -11.66 22.57 -33.44
CA TYR A 358 -10.37 22.86 -32.81
C TYR A 358 -10.47 22.94 -31.28
N GLY A 359 -11.55 23.51 -30.73
CA GLY A 359 -11.82 23.47 -29.29
C GLY A 359 -12.06 22.05 -28.76
N SER A 360 -12.77 21.20 -29.50
CA SER A 360 -12.90 19.77 -29.13
C SER A 360 -11.64 18.97 -29.40
N LEU A 361 -10.76 19.38 -30.33
CA LEU A 361 -9.50 18.70 -30.63
C LEU A 361 -8.48 18.88 -29.52
N GLY A 362 -8.35 20.10 -28.95
CA GLY A 362 -7.51 20.34 -27.77
C GLY A 362 -7.95 19.48 -26.59
N ILE A 363 -9.24 19.54 -26.22
CA ILE A 363 -9.82 18.69 -25.16
C ILE A 363 -9.65 17.19 -25.50
N SER A 364 -9.81 16.80 -26.77
CA SER A 364 -9.60 15.40 -27.19
C SER A 364 -8.14 14.97 -27.08
N LEU A 365 -7.17 15.86 -27.33
CA LEU A 365 -5.74 15.59 -27.16
C LEU A 365 -5.36 15.47 -25.69
N SER A 366 -5.85 16.34 -24.81
CA SER A 366 -5.66 16.22 -23.36
C SER A 366 -6.32 14.96 -22.80
N CYS A 367 -7.58 14.68 -23.19
CA CYS A 367 -8.25 13.44 -22.81
C CYS A 367 -7.54 12.21 -23.38
N LEU A 368 -6.94 12.28 -24.58
CA LEU A 368 -6.16 11.20 -25.18
C LEU A 368 -4.83 11.01 -24.45
N PHE A 369 -4.10 12.07 -24.09
CA PHE A 369 -2.86 11.99 -23.32
C PHE A 369 -3.10 11.45 -21.90
N PHE A 370 -4.16 11.93 -21.24
CA PHE A 370 -4.64 11.36 -19.97
C PHE A 370 -5.02 9.89 -20.13
N ALA A 371 -5.72 9.53 -21.21
CA ALA A 371 -6.14 8.16 -21.49
C ALA A 371 -4.98 7.22 -21.87
N ILE A 372 -3.91 7.71 -22.49
CA ILE A 372 -2.69 6.93 -22.78
C ILE A 372 -1.91 6.74 -21.47
N SER A 373 -1.65 7.83 -20.75
CA SER A 373 -0.90 7.81 -19.49
C SER A 373 -1.59 6.97 -18.39
N ASN A 374 -2.92 6.96 -18.39
CA ASN A 374 -3.76 6.18 -17.47
C ASN A 374 -4.50 5.04 -18.19
N TRP A 375 -3.93 4.48 -19.27
CA TRP A 375 -4.61 3.48 -20.12
C TRP A 375 -5.05 2.23 -19.35
N LYS A 376 -4.30 1.84 -18.31
CA LYS A 376 -4.77 0.81 -17.37
C LYS A 376 -6.04 1.29 -16.67
N ALA A 377 -6.00 2.38 -15.91
CA ALA A 377 -7.16 2.94 -15.19
C ALA A 377 -8.41 3.11 -16.08
N MET A 378 -8.25 3.43 -17.36
CA MET A 378 -9.35 3.59 -18.31
C MET A 378 -9.92 2.29 -18.91
N GLN A 379 -9.26 1.13 -18.79
CA GLN A 379 -9.86 -0.17 -19.15
C GLN A 379 -11.05 -0.55 -18.23
N TYR A 380 -10.96 -0.16 -16.96
CA TYR A 380 -11.99 -0.37 -15.91
C TYR A 380 -13.16 0.61 -16.02
N ALA A 381 -12.93 1.77 -16.62
CA ALA A 381 -13.93 2.83 -16.74
C ALA A 381 -14.99 2.47 -17.79
N SER A 382 -16.20 2.10 -17.36
CA SER A 382 -17.33 1.89 -18.27
C SER A 382 -18.05 3.21 -18.58
N PRO A 383 -18.13 3.65 -19.85
CA PRO A 383 -19.02 4.74 -20.25
C PRO A 383 -20.50 4.42 -19.95
N LYS A 384 -20.84 3.12 -19.92
CA LYS A 384 -22.17 2.62 -19.55
C LYS A 384 -22.43 2.73 -18.04
N ALA A 385 -21.40 2.72 -17.19
CA ALA A 385 -21.55 3.07 -15.77
C ALA A 385 -21.88 4.55 -15.60
N ILE A 386 -21.21 5.45 -16.33
CA ILE A 386 -21.51 6.89 -16.34
C ILE A 386 -22.94 7.12 -16.83
N TRP A 387 -23.33 6.49 -17.94
CA TRP A 387 -24.72 6.50 -18.42
C TRP A 387 -25.69 5.94 -17.36
N ASN A 388 -25.32 4.87 -16.65
CA ASN A 388 -26.17 4.29 -15.62
C ASN A 388 -26.33 5.19 -14.38
N ILE A 389 -25.36 6.04 -14.06
CA ILE A 389 -25.46 7.03 -12.97
C ILE A 389 -26.47 8.12 -13.32
N PHE A 390 -26.51 8.59 -14.58
CA PHE A 390 -27.43 9.66 -14.99
C PHE A 390 -28.81 9.16 -15.45
N PHE A 391 -28.90 7.97 -16.04
CA PHE A 391 -30.10 7.47 -16.75
C PHE A 391 -30.43 5.99 -16.50
N GLY A 392 -29.72 5.31 -15.60
CA GLY A 392 -29.69 3.84 -15.50
C GLY A 392 -30.75 3.17 -14.64
N VAL A 393 -30.41 1.94 -14.25
CA VAL A 393 -31.29 1.00 -13.55
C VAL A 393 -31.88 1.62 -12.28
N ASN A 394 -33.20 1.79 -12.27
CA ASN A 394 -33.97 2.26 -11.10
C ASN A 394 -33.71 1.36 -9.89
N ARG A 395 -32.80 1.76 -8.99
CA ARG A 395 -32.47 1.02 -7.77
C ARG A 395 -33.71 0.92 -6.86
N PRO A 396 -34.01 -0.24 -6.25
CA PRO A 396 -35.08 -0.31 -5.26
C PRO A 396 -34.70 0.46 -3.99
N SER A 397 -35.69 0.88 -3.20
CA SER A 397 -35.44 1.63 -1.96
C SER A 397 -34.94 0.70 -0.85
N PHE A 398 -33.63 0.54 -0.74
CA PHE A 398 -33.00 -0.23 0.35
C PHE A 398 -33.11 0.41 1.74
N ASN A 399 -33.61 1.65 1.84
CA ASN A 399 -33.77 2.40 3.10
C ASN A 399 -34.33 1.52 4.22
N GLN A 400 -33.65 1.50 5.37
CA GLN A 400 -34.25 1.07 6.62
C GLN A 400 -35.02 2.26 7.18
N THR A 401 -36.34 2.15 7.28
CA THR A 401 -37.12 3.02 8.17
C THR A 401 -36.76 2.66 9.61
N GLU A 402 -36.39 3.63 10.44
CA GLU A 402 -36.16 3.39 11.87
C GLU A 402 -37.47 2.97 12.54
N GLY A 403 -37.59 1.67 12.80
CA GLY A 403 -38.80 0.99 13.25
C GLY A 403 -38.78 -0.47 12.80
N GLU A 404 -39.54 -1.34 13.48
CA GLU A 404 -39.54 -2.78 13.21
C GLU A 404 -40.39 -3.16 11.98
N SER A 405 -40.02 -2.66 10.79
CA SER A 405 -40.57 -3.18 9.53
C SER A 405 -40.17 -4.65 9.42
N SER A 406 -41.13 -5.58 9.44
CA SER A 406 -40.81 -7.00 9.47
C SER A 406 -40.08 -7.43 8.19
N ARG A 407 -39.28 -8.50 8.27
CA ARG A 407 -38.61 -9.06 7.09
C ARG A 407 -39.61 -9.36 5.96
N SER A 408 -40.81 -9.83 6.32
CA SER A 408 -41.90 -10.09 5.37
C SER A 408 -42.37 -8.84 4.61
N GLU A 409 -42.39 -7.67 5.25
CA GLU A 409 -42.75 -6.40 4.58
C GLU A 409 -41.67 -5.98 3.59
N ARG A 410 -40.39 -6.07 3.95
CA ARG A 410 -39.26 -5.72 3.07
C ARG A 410 -39.22 -6.62 1.84
N VAL A 411 -39.43 -7.92 2.03
CA VAL A 411 -39.55 -8.90 0.93
C VAL A 411 -40.77 -8.57 0.05
N GLN A 412 -41.92 -8.24 0.63
CA GLN A 412 -43.11 -7.84 -0.14
C GLN A 412 -42.90 -6.52 -0.92
N GLN A 413 -42.14 -5.57 -0.38
CA GLN A 413 -41.74 -4.35 -1.10
C GLN A 413 -40.87 -4.69 -2.32
N PHE A 414 -39.93 -5.63 -2.20
CA PHE A 414 -39.15 -6.11 -3.35
C PHE A 414 -40.01 -6.90 -4.36
N VAL A 415 -40.98 -7.72 -3.92
CA VAL A 415 -41.94 -8.39 -4.82
C VAL A 415 -42.73 -7.36 -5.64
N ASN A 416 -43.20 -6.29 -5.00
CA ASN A 416 -43.91 -5.19 -5.67
C ASN A 416 -43.00 -4.45 -6.67
N TYR A 417 -41.74 -4.19 -6.29
CA TYR A 417 -40.73 -3.61 -7.19
C TYR A 417 -40.45 -4.48 -8.42
N ILE A 418 -40.26 -5.80 -8.24
CA ILE A 418 -40.03 -6.74 -9.34
C ILE A 418 -41.24 -6.79 -10.29
N SER A 419 -42.47 -6.75 -9.74
CA SER A 419 -43.71 -6.61 -10.51
C SER A 419 -43.70 -5.37 -11.41
N ASP A 420 -43.16 -4.24 -10.95
CA ASP A 420 -43.04 -3.01 -11.75
C ASP A 420 -41.85 -3.02 -12.73
N VAL A 421 -40.74 -3.68 -12.39
CA VAL A 421 -39.62 -3.94 -13.32
C VAL A 421 -40.05 -4.84 -14.49
N GLU A 422 -40.93 -5.81 -14.25
CA GLU A 422 -41.48 -6.68 -15.28
C GLU A 422 -42.41 -5.95 -16.27
N LYS A 423 -43.25 -5.02 -15.77
CA LYS A 423 -44.19 -4.21 -16.58
C LYS A 423 -43.49 -3.24 -17.54
N ARG A 424 -42.23 -2.86 -17.25
CA ARG A 424 -41.47 -1.88 -18.05
C ARG A 424 -40.96 -2.51 -19.35
N LYS A 425 -41.28 -1.88 -20.48
CA LYS A 425 -40.83 -2.32 -21.82
C LYS A 425 -39.33 -2.07 -22.09
N SER A 426 -38.66 -1.28 -21.25
CA SER A 426 -37.27 -0.83 -21.43
C SER A 426 -36.29 -1.41 -20.41
N THR A 427 -36.66 -2.48 -19.69
CA THR A 427 -35.78 -3.12 -18.70
C THR A 427 -34.61 -3.83 -19.40
N THR A 428 -33.39 -3.56 -18.94
CA THR A 428 -32.15 -4.13 -19.46
C THR A 428 -32.17 -5.67 -19.42
N ILE A 429 -31.89 -6.30 -20.55
CA ILE A 429 -31.56 -7.73 -20.64
C ILE A 429 -30.04 -7.87 -20.47
N VAL A 430 -29.60 -8.80 -19.63
CA VAL A 430 -28.18 -9.14 -19.49
C VAL A 430 -27.71 -9.83 -20.77
N PRO A 431 -26.58 -9.40 -21.38
CA PRO A 431 -26.06 -10.05 -22.58
C PRO A 431 -25.50 -11.45 -22.24
N GLU A 432 -25.35 -12.29 -23.26
CA GLU A 432 -24.70 -13.59 -23.09
C GLU A 432 -23.21 -13.42 -22.77
N PHE A 433 -22.65 -14.38 -22.01
CA PHE A 433 -21.20 -14.46 -21.81
C PHE A 433 -20.49 -14.62 -23.17
N PRO A 434 -19.36 -13.92 -23.41
CA PRO A 434 -18.58 -14.11 -24.63
C PRO A 434 -18.15 -15.58 -24.81
N THR A 435 -18.34 -16.12 -26.01
CA THR A 435 -18.23 -17.57 -26.30
C THR A 435 -16.82 -18.16 -26.24
N LYS A 436 -15.83 -17.38 -25.78
CA LYS A 436 -14.41 -17.75 -25.67
C LYS A 436 -13.83 -17.53 -24.26
N LEU A 437 -14.62 -17.10 -23.27
CA LEU A 437 -14.12 -16.96 -21.91
C LEU A 437 -13.88 -18.35 -21.29
N ASP A 438 -12.80 -18.48 -20.54
CA ASP A 438 -12.52 -19.67 -19.74
C ASP A 438 -13.40 -19.71 -18.48
N TRP A 439 -13.70 -20.92 -18.01
CA TRP A 439 -14.53 -21.18 -16.84
C TRP A 439 -13.82 -22.12 -15.87
N LEU A 440 -14.12 -21.92 -14.58
CA LEU A 440 -13.72 -22.76 -13.46
C LEU A 440 -14.97 -23.22 -12.71
N ASN A 441 -14.86 -24.35 -12.01
CA ASN A 441 -15.96 -25.04 -11.31
C ASN A 441 -17.12 -25.53 -12.21
N THR A 442 -17.12 -25.29 -13.53
CA THR A 442 -18.17 -25.70 -14.48
C THR A 442 -17.68 -25.63 -15.93
N ALA A 443 -18.43 -26.24 -16.85
CA ALA A 443 -18.33 -25.93 -18.29
C ALA A 443 -19.06 -24.60 -18.64
N PRO A 444 -18.75 -23.94 -19.78
CA PRO A 444 -19.29 -22.62 -20.13
C PRO A 444 -20.83 -22.53 -20.15
N LEU A 445 -21.38 -21.63 -19.32
CA LEU A 445 -22.82 -21.43 -19.12
C LEU A 445 -23.39 -20.32 -20.03
N GLN A 446 -24.68 -20.41 -20.33
CA GLN A 446 -25.44 -19.42 -21.12
C GLN A 446 -26.75 -19.03 -20.41
N PHE A 447 -27.12 -17.74 -20.45
CA PHE A 447 -28.34 -17.22 -19.83
C PHE A 447 -29.61 -17.79 -20.48
N ARG A 448 -29.62 -17.99 -21.80
CA ARG A 448 -30.79 -18.52 -22.54
C ARG A 448 -30.93 -20.05 -22.46
N ARG A 449 -29.93 -20.77 -21.92
CA ARG A 449 -29.90 -22.24 -21.89
C ARG A 449 -29.80 -22.79 -20.47
N ASP A 450 -28.72 -22.49 -19.75
CA ASP A 450 -28.33 -23.20 -18.51
C ASP A 450 -28.76 -22.45 -17.25
N LEU A 451 -28.70 -21.11 -17.29
CA LEU A 451 -29.19 -20.24 -16.21
C LEU A 451 -30.66 -19.82 -16.43
N LYS A 452 -31.27 -20.23 -17.54
CA LYS A 452 -32.68 -19.98 -17.84
C LYS A 452 -33.55 -20.61 -16.74
N GLY A 453 -34.56 -19.89 -16.28
CA GLY A 453 -35.41 -20.37 -15.19
C GLY A 453 -34.82 -20.16 -13.78
N LYS A 454 -33.67 -19.49 -13.63
CA LYS A 454 -33.03 -19.27 -12.32
C LYS A 454 -32.96 -17.80 -11.95
N VAL A 455 -33.03 -17.51 -10.64
CA VAL A 455 -32.56 -16.23 -10.10
C VAL A 455 -31.05 -16.32 -9.98
N VAL A 456 -30.31 -15.44 -10.66
CA VAL A 456 -28.83 -15.48 -10.67
C VAL A 456 -28.27 -14.26 -9.98
N VAL A 457 -27.28 -14.44 -9.11
CA VAL A 457 -26.39 -13.37 -8.64
C VAL A 457 -25.09 -13.46 -9.42
N LEU A 458 -24.80 -12.44 -10.23
CA LEU A 458 -23.47 -12.24 -10.81
C LEU A 458 -22.65 -11.43 -9.82
N ASP A 459 -21.54 -11.98 -9.33
CA ASP A 459 -20.58 -11.24 -8.51
C ASP A 459 -19.42 -10.74 -9.38
N PHE A 460 -19.24 -9.42 -9.47
CA PHE A 460 -18.12 -8.81 -10.19
C PHE A 460 -16.98 -8.57 -9.21
N TRP A 461 -16.01 -9.50 -9.21
CA TRP A 461 -14.96 -9.61 -8.20
C TRP A 461 -13.57 -9.70 -8.83
N THR A 462 -12.53 -9.50 -8.03
CA THR A 462 -11.13 -9.77 -8.36
C THR A 462 -10.44 -10.27 -7.08
N TYR A 463 -9.45 -11.16 -7.19
CA TYR A 463 -8.95 -11.86 -5.99
C TYR A 463 -7.87 -11.09 -5.20
N CYS A 464 -7.29 -10.03 -5.77
CA CYS A 464 -6.40 -9.13 -5.04
C CYS A 464 -7.12 -8.34 -3.93
N CYS A 465 -8.39 -7.99 -4.16
CA CYS A 465 -9.11 -6.97 -3.40
C CYS A 465 -9.77 -7.54 -2.14
N ILE A 466 -9.38 -7.01 -0.98
CA ILE A 466 -9.88 -7.42 0.33
C ILE A 466 -11.40 -7.24 0.48
N ASN A 467 -11.97 -6.22 -0.16
CA ASN A 467 -13.41 -5.98 -0.21
C ASN A 467 -14.18 -7.09 -0.94
N CYS A 468 -13.56 -7.76 -1.92
CA CYS A 468 -14.12 -8.96 -2.55
C CYS A 468 -14.00 -10.19 -1.65
N MET A 469 -12.88 -10.36 -0.93
CA MET A 469 -12.71 -11.53 -0.05
C MET A 469 -13.74 -11.52 1.10
N HIS A 470 -14.01 -10.32 1.65
CA HIS A 470 -15.02 -10.12 2.70
C HIS A 470 -16.46 -10.51 2.33
N VAL A 471 -16.80 -10.67 1.04
CA VAL A 471 -18.16 -11.04 0.61
C VAL A 471 -18.32 -12.50 0.24
N LEU A 472 -17.23 -13.28 0.15
CA LEU A 472 -17.32 -14.73 -0.11
C LEU A 472 -18.14 -15.48 0.95
N PRO A 473 -18.05 -15.18 2.27
CA PRO A 473 -18.94 -15.78 3.27
C PRO A 473 -20.41 -15.34 3.15
N ASP A 474 -20.66 -14.13 2.62
CA ASP A 474 -22.02 -13.66 2.34
C ASP A 474 -22.63 -14.39 1.13
N LEU A 475 -21.82 -14.77 0.14
CA LEU A 475 -22.22 -15.61 -1.00
C LEU A 475 -22.42 -17.07 -0.60
N GLU A 476 -21.51 -17.68 0.17
CA GLU A 476 -21.68 -19.07 0.67
C GLU A 476 -22.99 -19.21 1.47
N PHE A 477 -23.32 -18.21 2.29
CA PHE A 477 -24.61 -18.15 3.00
C PHE A 477 -25.81 -18.24 2.04
N LEU A 478 -25.80 -17.50 0.93
CA LEU A 478 -26.87 -17.51 -0.06
C LEU A 478 -26.94 -18.85 -0.81
N GLU A 479 -25.80 -19.36 -1.29
CA GLU A 479 -25.71 -20.69 -1.92
C GLU A 479 -26.28 -21.78 -1.01
N LYS A 480 -25.86 -21.79 0.26
CA LYS A 480 -26.28 -22.77 1.29
C LYS A 480 -27.75 -22.65 1.67
N LYS A 481 -28.31 -21.43 1.70
CA LYS A 481 -29.72 -21.16 1.98
C LYS A 481 -30.63 -21.56 0.81
N TYR A 482 -30.19 -21.34 -0.42
CA TYR A 482 -30.99 -21.51 -1.64
C TYR A 482 -30.59 -22.72 -2.50
N LYS A 483 -29.75 -23.63 -1.99
CA LYS A 483 -29.24 -24.82 -2.71
C LYS A 483 -30.31 -25.72 -3.37
N ASP A 484 -31.50 -25.84 -2.77
CA ASP A 484 -32.60 -26.69 -3.25
C ASP A 484 -33.63 -25.87 -4.07
N MET A 485 -33.33 -24.58 -4.30
CA MET A 485 -34.16 -23.61 -5.01
C MET A 485 -33.55 -23.29 -6.39
N PRO A 486 -34.32 -22.72 -7.32
CA PRO A 486 -33.86 -22.33 -8.66
C PRO A 486 -33.03 -21.03 -8.60
N PHE A 487 -31.88 -21.12 -7.95
CA PHE A 487 -30.92 -20.05 -7.68
C PHE A 487 -29.52 -20.44 -8.18
N ALA A 488 -28.68 -19.44 -8.49
CA ALA A 488 -27.26 -19.63 -8.76
C ALA A 488 -26.45 -18.38 -8.40
N VAL A 489 -25.21 -18.57 -7.97
CA VAL A 489 -24.16 -17.54 -8.00
C VAL A 489 -23.25 -17.82 -9.20
N VAL A 490 -22.76 -16.77 -9.86
CA VAL A 490 -21.67 -16.86 -10.84
C VAL A 490 -20.66 -15.76 -10.56
N GLY A 491 -19.42 -16.13 -10.23
CA GLY A 491 -18.32 -15.20 -10.06
C GLY A 491 -17.80 -14.74 -11.42
N VAL A 492 -18.10 -13.51 -11.80
CA VAL A 492 -17.56 -12.85 -12.99
C VAL A 492 -16.23 -12.23 -12.62
N HIS A 493 -15.17 -13.03 -12.70
CA HIS A 493 -13.83 -12.59 -12.33
C HIS A 493 -13.34 -11.53 -13.30
N SER A 494 -13.23 -10.31 -12.80
CA SER A 494 -13.00 -9.07 -13.54
C SER A 494 -11.68 -8.49 -13.02
N ALA A 495 -10.57 -8.97 -13.58
CA ALA A 495 -9.19 -8.75 -13.10
C ALA A 495 -8.80 -7.27 -12.93
N LYS A 496 -8.23 -6.89 -11.78
CA LYS A 496 -7.57 -5.56 -11.61
C LYS A 496 -6.15 -5.57 -12.16
N PHE A 497 -5.35 -6.56 -11.82
CA PHE A 497 -3.93 -6.66 -12.18
C PHE A 497 -3.72 -7.55 -13.40
N ASP A 498 -2.56 -7.42 -14.07
CA ASP A 498 -2.28 -8.19 -15.30
C ASP A 498 -2.14 -9.69 -15.02
N ASN A 499 -1.55 -10.07 -13.87
CA ASN A 499 -1.50 -11.46 -13.40
C ASN A 499 -2.89 -12.09 -13.20
N GLU A 500 -3.85 -11.31 -12.69
CA GLU A 500 -5.19 -11.81 -12.40
C GLU A 500 -6.00 -12.15 -13.67
N LYS A 501 -5.48 -11.88 -14.87
CA LYS A 501 -6.06 -12.32 -16.15
C LYS A 501 -5.71 -13.78 -16.49
N ASP A 502 -4.68 -14.35 -15.86
CA ASP A 502 -4.26 -15.74 -16.09
C ASP A 502 -5.18 -16.76 -15.38
N LEU A 503 -5.54 -17.82 -16.10
CA LEU A 503 -6.50 -18.82 -15.60
C LEU A 503 -5.94 -19.68 -14.46
N GLU A 504 -4.63 -19.97 -14.44
CA GLU A 504 -4.02 -20.69 -13.33
C GLU A 504 -3.94 -19.81 -12.08
N ALA A 505 -3.70 -18.51 -12.26
CA ALA A 505 -3.72 -17.53 -11.17
C ALA A 505 -5.13 -17.47 -10.51
N ILE A 506 -6.18 -17.33 -11.32
CA ILE A 506 -7.59 -17.38 -10.83
C ILE A 506 -7.92 -18.75 -10.24
N ARG A 507 -7.46 -19.87 -10.81
CA ARG A 507 -7.66 -21.22 -10.24
C ARG A 507 -7.04 -21.34 -8.86
N ASN A 508 -5.79 -20.89 -8.69
CA ASN A 508 -5.14 -20.90 -7.38
C ASN A 508 -5.90 -20.02 -6.38
N ALA A 509 -6.46 -18.88 -6.80
CA ALA A 509 -7.34 -18.07 -5.96
C ALA A 509 -8.65 -18.80 -5.58
N VAL A 510 -9.34 -19.45 -6.54
CA VAL A 510 -10.54 -20.27 -6.28
C VAL A 510 -10.26 -21.36 -5.24
N LEU A 511 -9.09 -22.01 -5.33
CA LEU A 511 -8.63 -23.02 -4.36
C LEU A 511 -8.24 -22.43 -3.00
N ARG A 512 -7.61 -21.25 -2.98
CA ARG A 512 -7.17 -20.53 -1.78
C ARG A 512 -8.36 -19.98 -0.98
N TYR A 513 -9.36 -19.43 -1.66
CA TYR A 513 -10.55 -18.86 -1.01
C TYR A 513 -11.70 -19.85 -0.86
N GLY A 514 -11.62 -21.03 -1.49
CA GLY A 514 -12.56 -22.15 -1.30
C GLY A 514 -13.85 -22.03 -2.11
N ILE A 515 -13.83 -21.25 -3.20
CA ILE A 515 -15.00 -20.88 -4.00
C ILE A 515 -15.61 -22.12 -4.69
N THR A 516 -16.91 -22.34 -4.51
CA THR A 516 -17.64 -23.51 -5.07
C THR A 516 -18.63 -23.19 -6.18
N HIS A 517 -19.04 -21.93 -6.34
CA HIS A 517 -19.87 -21.52 -7.47
C HIS A 517 -19.08 -21.48 -8.79
N PRO A 518 -19.74 -21.55 -9.95
CA PRO A 518 -19.17 -21.21 -11.24
C PRO A 518 -18.38 -19.90 -11.22
N VAL A 519 -17.18 -19.91 -11.81
CA VAL A 519 -16.38 -18.69 -12.05
C VAL A 519 -16.07 -18.60 -13.54
N VAL A 520 -16.19 -17.41 -14.10
CA VAL A 520 -15.81 -17.09 -15.49
C VAL A 520 -14.71 -16.03 -15.50
N ASN A 521 -13.69 -16.23 -16.32
CA ASN A 521 -12.62 -15.25 -16.52
C ASN A 521 -13.06 -14.18 -17.53
N ASP A 522 -13.56 -13.04 -17.05
CA ASP A 522 -13.76 -11.82 -17.83
C ASP A 522 -12.64 -10.81 -17.53
N GLY A 523 -11.38 -11.25 -17.58
CA GLY A 523 -10.19 -10.44 -17.35
C GLY A 523 -10.02 -9.25 -18.31
N ASP A 524 -10.73 -9.26 -19.44
CA ASP A 524 -10.86 -8.11 -20.36
C ASP A 524 -12.06 -7.21 -20.06
N MET A 525 -12.90 -7.52 -19.05
CA MET A 525 -14.01 -6.71 -18.54
C MET A 525 -15.14 -6.40 -19.51
N ASN A 526 -15.52 -7.36 -20.34
CA ASN A 526 -16.57 -7.20 -21.34
C ASN A 526 -17.96 -7.08 -20.69
N LEU A 527 -18.30 -7.99 -19.78
CA LEU A 527 -19.59 -8.01 -19.08
C LEU A 527 -19.62 -6.92 -17.99
N TRP A 528 -18.48 -6.63 -17.35
CA TRP A 528 -18.31 -5.48 -16.45
C TRP A 528 -18.69 -4.17 -17.16
N ARG A 529 -18.11 -3.92 -18.35
CA ARG A 529 -18.46 -2.72 -19.13
C ARG A 529 -19.90 -2.75 -19.63
N GLU A 530 -20.39 -3.89 -20.12
CA GLU A 530 -21.77 -4.04 -20.64
C GLU A 530 -22.87 -3.97 -19.58
N LEU A 531 -22.59 -4.24 -18.30
CA LEU A 531 -23.55 -3.97 -17.21
C LEU A 531 -23.32 -2.62 -16.53
N GLY A 532 -22.31 -1.85 -16.95
CA GLY A 532 -21.99 -0.55 -16.36
C GLY A 532 -21.54 -0.65 -14.90
N VAL A 533 -20.72 -1.66 -14.60
CA VAL A 533 -20.05 -1.82 -13.30
C VAL A 533 -18.89 -0.82 -13.19
N ASN A 534 -18.57 -0.41 -11.97
CA ASN A 534 -17.55 0.60 -11.68
C ASN A 534 -16.86 0.45 -10.31
N SER A 535 -17.07 -0.67 -9.61
CA SER A 535 -16.57 -0.88 -8.23
C SER A 535 -16.58 -2.37 -7.88
N TRP A 536 -15.54 -2.79 -7.15
CA TRP A 536 -15.38 -4.14 -6.63
C TRP A 536 -15.77 -4.21 -5.13
N PRO A 537 -16.48 -5.24 -4.66
CA PRO A 537 -17.35 -6.12 -5.46
C PRO A 537 -18.59 -5.35 -5.97
N THR A 538 -19.24 -5.86 -7.02
CA THR A 538 -20.60 -5.45 -7.38
C THR A 538 -21.44 -6.67 -7.74
N PHE A 539 -22.61 -6.81 -7.10
CA PHE A 539 -23.56 -7.87 -7.38
C PHE A 539 -24.61 -7.39 -8.39
N SER A 540 -24.86 -8.15 -9.45
CA SER A 540 -25.99 -7.93 -10.37
C SER A 540 -26.98 -9.08 -10.25
N VAL A 541 -28.21 -8.79 -9.79
CA VAL A 541 -29.28 -9.79 -9.61
C VAL A 541 -30.09 -9.90 -10.91
N VAL A 542 -30.18 -11.11 -11.46
CA VAL A 542 -30.78 -11.40 -12.77
C VAL A 542 -32.00 -12.31 -12.61
N ALA A 543 -33.04 -12.01 -13.36
CA ALA A 543 -34.30 -12.74 -13.38
C ALA A 543 -34.21 -14.03 -14.23
N PRO A 544 -35.11 -15.01 -14.01
CA PRO A 544 -35.26 -16.25 -14.80
C PRO A 544 -35.44 -16.09 -16.32
N ASN A 545 -35.73 -14.87 -16.78
CA ASN A 545 -35.90 -14.49 -18.19
C ASN A 545 -34.74 -13.62 -18.75
N GLY A 546 -33.65 -13.45 -17.99
CA GLY A 546 -32.49 -12.65 -18.37
C GLY A 546 -32.59 -11.15 -18.12
N LYS A 547 -33.68 -10.63 -17.53
CA LYS A 547 -33.77 -9.22 -17.12
C LYS A 547 -32.87 -8.93 -15.92
N LEU A 548 -32.13 -7.83 -15.96
CA LEU A 548 -31.43 -7.28 -14.81
C LEU A 548 -32.44 -6.67 -13.84
N LEU A 549 -32.48 -7.17 -12.60
CA LEU A 549 -33.39 -6.69 -11.55
C LEU A 549 -32.77 -5.54 -10.74
N ALA A 550 -31.54 -5.71 -10.25
CA ALA A 550 -30.86 -4.69 -9.46
C ALA A 550 -29.34 -4.85 -9.55
N GLN A 551 -28.62 -3.79 -9.18
CA GLN A 551 -27.17 -3.80 -8.97
C GLN A 551 -26.86 -3.24 -7.57
N LEU A 552 -25.95 -3.90 -6.86
CA LEU A 552 -25.56 -3.64 -5.47
C LEU A 552 -24.03 -3.61 -5.37
N SER A 553 -23.46 -2.44 -5.10
CA SER A 553 -22.01 -2.25 -5.05
C SER A 553 -21.46 -2.14 -3.62
N GLY A 554 -20.21 -2.58 -3.47
CA GLY A 554 -19.48 -2.64 -2.20
C GLY A 554 -19.89 -3.82 -1.32
N GLU A 555 -19.12 -4.03 -0.27
CA GLU A 555 -19.34 -5.09 0.72
C GLU A 555 -20.53 -4.84 1.68
N GLY A 556 -20.81 -5.81 2.56
CA GLY A 556 -21.85 -5.70 3.59
C GLY A 556 -23.29 -5.88 3.09
N ARG A 557 -23.48 -6.46 1.90
CA ARG A 557 -24.77 -6.53 1.19
C ARG A 557 -25.62 -7.76 1.48
N ARG A 558 -25.19 -8.71 2.33
CA ARG A 558 -25.90 -9.98 2.58
C ARG A 558 -27.41 -9.86 2.70
N LYS A 559 -27.89 -8.95 3.54
CA LYS A 559 -29.34 -8.78 3.78
C LYS A 559 -30.07 -8.22 2.55
N ASP A 560 -29.46 -7.28 1.85
CA ASP A 560 -30.04 -6.68 0.64
C ASP A 560 -30.12 -7.71 -0.50
N LEU A 561 -29.14 -8.61 -0.60
CA LEU A 561 -29.16 -9.75 -1.51
C LEU A 561 -30.19 -10.80 -1.08
N ASP A 562 -30.20 -11.19 0.19
CA ASP A 562 -31.08 -12.24 0.73
C ASP A 562 -32.57 -11.91 0.59
N ASP A 563 -32.97 -10.71 1.03
CA ASP A 563 -34.37 -10.26 0.96
C ASP A 563 -34.82 -10.06 -0.51
N LEU A 564 -33.91 -9.72 -1.43
CA LEU A 564 -34.21 -9.53 -2.86
C LEU A 564 -34.25 -10.84 -3.65
N VAL A 565 -33.35 -11.79 -3.36
CA VAL A 565 -33.35 -13.14 -3.95
C VAL A 565 -34.60 -13.91 -3.54
N GLU A 566 -35.00 -13.82 -2.27
CA GLU A 566 -36.27 -14.39 -1.80
C GLU A 566 -37.48 -13.79 -2.52
N ALA A 567 -37.53 -12.45 -2.65
CA ALA A 567 -38.61 -11.77 -3.36
C ALA A 567 -38.70 -12.18 -4.84
N ALA A 568 -37.55 -12.38 -5.50
CA ALA A 568 -37.51 -12.89 -6.87
C ALA A 568 -38.01 -14.34 -6.95
N LEU A 569 -37.52 -15.23 -6.09
CA LEU A 569 -37.95 -16.63 -6.05
C LEU A 569 -39.46 -16.77 -5.77
N LEU A 570 -40.02 -15.97 -4.86
CA LEU A 570 -41.46 -15.91 -4.61
C LEU A 570 -42.23 -15.43 -5.85
N PHE A 571 -41.87 -14.26 -6.40
CA PHE A 571 -42.57 -13.66 -7.54
C PHE A 571 -42.55 -14.56 -8.79
N TYR A 572 -41.38 -15.06 -9.18
CA TYR A 572 -41.25 -15.92 -10.38
C TYR A 572 -41.81 -17.33 -10.16
N GLY A 573 -41.87 -17.80 -8.91
CA GLY A 573 -42.56 -19.03 -8.51
C GLY A 573 -44.06 -18.96 -8.77
N GLU A 574 -44.72 -17.87 -8.37
CA GLU A 574 -46.14 -17.63 -8.72
C GLU A 574 -46.36 -17.60 -10.24
N LYS A 575 -45.40 -17.05 -11.01
CA LYS A 575 -45.48 -17.01 -12.49
C LYS A 575 -45.13 -18.34 -13.16
N LYS A 576 -44.68 -19.35 -12.40
CA LYS A 576 -44.18 -20.64 -12.92
C LYS A 576 -43.07 -20.47 -13.97
N LEU A 577 -42.20 -19.49 -13.77
CA LEU A 577 -41.06 -19.16 -14.65
C LEU A 577 -39.73 -19.75 -14.14
N LEU A 578 -39.78 -20.68 -13.18
CA LEU A 578 -38.61 -21.22 -12.49
C LEU A 578 -38.27 -22.66 -12.92
N ASP A 579 -36.98 -22.97 -12.95
CA ASP A 579 -36.45 -24.28 -13.34
C ASP A 579 -35.38 -24.79 -12.35
N ASN A 580 -35.66 -25.92 -11.70
CA ASN A 580 -34.82 -26.54 -10.67
C ASN A 580 -33.72 -27.45 -11.24
N THR A 581 -33.56 -27.57 -12.57
CA THR A 581 -32.51 -28.40 -13.21
C THR A 581 -31.12 -28.00 -12.70
N PRO A 582 -30.33 -28.89 -12.08
CA PRO A 582 -29.01 -28.53 -11.52
C PRO A 582 -28.01 -28.04 -12.57
N LEU A 583 -27.06 -27.20 -12.17
CA LEU A 583 -25.95 -26.78 -13.03
C LEU A 583 -24.88 -27.88 -13.13
N PRO A 584 -24.16 -28.00 -14.28
CA PRO A 584 -23.12 -29.01 -14.49
C PRO A 584 -21.79 -28.61 -13.81
N LEU A 585 -21.76 -28.70 -12.48
CA LEU A 585 -20.57 -28.36 -11.69
C LEU A 585 -19.48 -29.44 -11.78
N SER A 586 -18.23 -28.99 -11.77
CA SER A 586 -17.01 -29.80 -11.77
C SER A 586 -15.92 -29.00 -11.04
N LEU A 587 -15.83 -29.15 -9.72
CA LEU A 587 -15.10 -28.20 -8.87
C LEU A 587 -13.57 -28.35 -8.98
N GLU A 588 -12.84 -27.24 -9.04
CA GLU A 588 -11.36 -27.27 -9.15
C GLU A 588 -10.73 -28.02 -7.96
N LYS A 589 -11.31 -27.85 -6.76
CA LYS A 589 -10.83 -28.44 -5.51
C LYS A 589 -10.88 -29.97 -5.47
N ASP A 590 -11.70 -30.58 -6.31
CA ASP A 590 -11.88 -32.04 -6.39
C ASP A 590 -10.88 -32.65 -7.41
N ASN A 591 -10.13 -31.81 -8.14
CA ASN A 591 -9.23 -32.20 -9.24
C ASN A 591 -7.74 -31.89 -8.97
N ASP A 592 -7.40 -31.00 -8.04
CA ASP A 592 -6.00 -30.66 -7.72
C ASP A 592 -5.41 -31.57 -6.61
N PRO A 593 -4.42 -32.44 -6.93
CA PRO A 593 -3.84 -33.37 -5.95
C PRO A 593 -3.02 -32.68 -4.86
N ARG A 594 -2.51 -31.46 -5.08
CA ARG A 594 -1.70 -30.71 -4.10
C ARG A 594 -2.47 -30.50 -2.80
N LEU A 595 -3.79 -30.32 -2.91
CA LEU A 595 -4.72 -30.09 -1.80
C LEU A 595 -4.85 -31.28 -0.83
N LEU A 596 -4.37 -32.47 -1.23
CA LEU A 596 -4.39 -33.72 -0.47
C LEU A 596 -3.00 -34.20 -0.06
N THR A 597 -1.98 -34.00 -0.90
CA THR A 597 -0.65 -34.62 -0.70
C THR A 597 0.45 -33.65 -0.25
N SER A 598 0.25 -32.33 -0.38
CA SER A 598 1.29 -31.36 -0.05
C SER A 598 1.47 -31.18 1.48
N PRO A 599 2.70 -31.13 2.00
CA PRO A 599 2.94 -30.86 3.43
C PRO A 599 2.46 -29.48 3.89
N LEU A 600 2.49 -28.48 3.00
CA LEU A 600 1.94 -27.14 3.18
C LEU A 600 0.88 -26.84 2.13
N LYS A 601 0.01 -25.85 2.37
CA LYS A 601 -1.06 -25.45 1.47
C LYS A 601 -1.24 -23.94 1.53
N PHE A 602 -0.87 -23.25 0.44
CA PHE A 602 -0.82 -21.79 0.35
C PHE A 602 -0.17 -21.11 1.58
N PRO A 603 1.11 -21.42 1.90
CA PRO A 603 1.78 -20.84 3.06
C PRO A 603 1.99 -19.32 2.88
N GLY A 604 1.50 -18.51 3.83
CA GLY A 604 1.40 -17.07 3.66
C GLY A 604 2.67 -16.29 4.04
N LYS A 605 3.18 -16.50 5.26
CA LYS A 605 4.25 -15.70 5.86
C LYS A 605 5.21 -16.54 6.69
N LEU A 606 6.35 -15.92 7.03
CA LEU A 606 7.45 -16.55 7.75
C LEU A 606 7.92 -15.66 8.90
N ALA A 607 8.32 -16.29 10.01
CA ALA A 607 9.16 -15.68 11.04
C ALA A 607 10.31 -16.62 11.40
N ILE A 608 11.34 -16.12 12.08
CA ILE A 608 12.55 -16.90 12.36
C ILE A 608 13.04 -16.70 13.80
N ASP A 609 13.55 -17.78 14.39
CA ASP A 609 14.35 -17.77 15.62
C ASP A 609 15.70 -18.43 15.33
N ILE A 610 16.66 -17.59 14.94
CA ILE A 610 18.02 -18.00 14.60
C ILE A 610 18.72 -18.66 15.78
N LEU A 611 18.53 -18.16 17.01
CA LEU A 611 19.29 -18.59 18.20
C LEU A 611 18.93 -20.02 18.62
N ASN A 612 17.67 -20.44 18.43
CA ASN A 612 17.25 -21.82 18.68
C ASN A 612 17.14 -22.68 17.41
N ASN A 613 17.60 -22.18 16.25
CA ASN A 613 17.51 -22.83 14.94
C ASN A 613 16.06 -23.20 14.54
N ARG A 614 15.15 -22.23 14.47
CA ARG A 614 13.72 -22.45 14.11
C ARG A 614 13.21 -21.51 13.03
N LEU A 615 12.41 -22.06 12.10
CA LEU A 615 11.59 -21.34 11.12
C LEU A 615 10.11 -21.54 11.49
N PHE A 616 9.36 -20.45 11.59
CA PHE A 616 7.91 -20.47 11.79
C PHE A 616 7.22 -20.17 10.45
N ILE A 617 6.26 -21.01 10.06
CA ILE A 617 5.55 -20.95 8.78
C ILE A 617 4.05 -20.86 9.08
N SER A 618 3.35 -19.85 8.53
CA SER A 618 1.88 -19.86 8.53
C SER A 618 1.40 -20.69 7.34
N ASP A 619 0.93 -21.90 7.65
CA ASP A 619 0.42 -22.87 6.67
C ASP A 619 -1.07 -22.57 6.44
N SER A 620 -1.33 -21.45 5.78
CA SER A 620 -2.57 -20.69 5.89
C SER A 620 -3.80 -21.53 5.54
N ASN A 621 -3.80 -22.26 4.43
CA ASN A 621 -4.94 -23.08 4.02
C ASN A 621 -4.98 -24.49 4.66
N HIS A 622 -4.08 -24.77 5.61
CA HIS A 622 -4.22 -25.81 6.62
C HIS A 622 -4.58 -25.25 8.01
N ASN A 623 -4.89 -23.94 8.13
CA ASN A 623 -5.35 -23.29 9.36
C ASN A 623 -4.43 -23.51 10.58
N ARG A 624 -3.11 -23.59 10.36
CA ARG A 624 -2.12 -23.92 11.40
C ARG A 624 -0.82 -23.15 11.23
N ILE A 625 -0.03 -23.11 12.30
CA ILE A 625 1.38 -22.72 12.26
C ILE A 625 2.24 -23.99 12.29
N VAL A 626 3.19 -24.10 11.36
CA VAL A 626 4.20 -25.17 11.32
C VAL A 626 5.53 -24.60 11.78
N VAL A 627 6.29 -25.36 12.57
CA VAL A 627 7.64 -25.00 13.02
C VAL A 627 8.61 -26.08 12.59
N THR A 628 9.62 -25.68 11.82
CA THR A 628 10.77 -26.53 11.45
C THR A 628 12.05 -25.94 12.01
N ASP A 629 13.17 -26.65 11.88
CA ASP A 629 14.48 -26.00 11.89
C ASP A 629 14.77 -25.30 10.54
N LEU A 630 15.94 -24.67 10.43
CA LEU A 630 16.36 -23.95 9.22
C LEU A 630 16.81 -24.88 8.07
N ASP A 631 16.95 -26.19 8.32
CA ASP A 631 17.26 -27.23 7.33
C ASP A 631 15.99 -28.02 6.89
N GLY A 632 14.82 -27.59 7.36
CA GLY A 632 13.49 -28.09 7.01
C GLY A 632 12.97 -29.24 7.87
N ASN A 633 13.66 -29.64 8.94
CA ASN A 633 13.21 -30.75 9.80
C ASN A 633 12.09 -30.29 10.75
N PHE A 634 11.01 -31.06 10.83
CA PHE A 634 9.85 -30.75 11.67
C PHE A 634 10.17 -30.74 13.18
N ILE A 635 9.75 -29.68 13.87
CA ILE A 635 9.86 -29.54 15.34
C ILE A 635 8.48 -29.68 16.00
N VAL A 636 7.50 -28.85 15.62
CA VAL A 636 6.16 -28.80 16.23
C VAL A 636 5.15 -28.14 15.29
N GLN A 637 3.86 -28.34 15.53
CA GLN A 637 2.76 -27.60 14.89
C GLN A 637 1.80 -27.03 15.95
N ILE A 638 1.05 -26.00 15.59
CA ILE A 638 0.03 -25.36 16.42
C ILE A 638 -1.23 -25.21 15.57
N GLY A 639 -2.36 -25.77 16.00
CA GLY A 639 -3.57 -25.92 15.18
C GLY A 639 -3.77 -27.34 14.65
N SER A 640 -3.48 -28.37 15.45
CA SER A 640 -3.30 -29.76 14.97
C SER A 640 -4.50 -30.42 14.25
N SER A 641 -5.72 -29.88 14.33
CA SER A 641 -6.86 -30.42 13.56
C SER A 641 -6.95 -29.90 12.12
N GLY A 642 -6.34 -28.76 11.81
CA GLY A 642 -6.55 -28.03 10.55
C GLY A 642 -7.97 -27.47 10.35
N GLU A 643 -8.84 -27.59 11.37
CA GLU A 643 -10.16 -26.96 11.40
C GLU A 643 -10.02 -25.44 11.49
N ASP A 644 -10.90 -24.72 10.81
CA ASP A 644 -10.99 -23.26 10.87
C ASP A 644 -11.64 -22.75 12.17
N GLY A 645 -11.38 -21.48 12.48
CA GLY A 645 -12.06 -20.72 13.54
C GLY A 645 -11.13 -20.19 14.63
N LEU A 646 -11.71 -19.57 15.65
CA LEU A 646 -10.99 -18.77 16.67
C LEU A 646 -10.93 -19.47 18.04
N ARG A 647 -10.47 -20.73 18.11
CA ARG A 647 -10.34 -21.43 19.40
C ARG A 647 -8.98 -21.14 20.04
N ASP A 648 -9.00 -20.66 21.27
CA ASP A 648 -7.83 -20.58 22.18
C ASP A 648 -7.67 -21.90 22.95
N GLY A 649 -6.49 -22.19 23.48
CA GLY A 649 -6.23 -23.43 24.24
C GLY A 649 -4.81 -23.95 24.11
N THR A 650 -4.64 -25.28 24.15
CA THR A 650 -3.35 -25.94 23.85
C THR A 650 -3.03 -25.88 22.36
N PHE A 651 -1.79 -26.20 21.97
CA PHE A 651 -1.42 -26.33 20.55
C PHE A 651 -2.25 -27.36 19.75
N ASP A 652 -2.84 -28.36 20.41
CA ASP A 652 -3.68 -29.37 19.78
C ASP A 652 -5.17 -29.01 19.73
N ASP A 653 -5.62 -28.08 20.58
CA ASP A 653 -7.02 -27.67 20.70
C ASP A 653 -7.33 -26.35 19.99
N ALA A 654 -6.36 -25.46 19.92
CA ALA A 654 -6.48 -24.17 19.26
C ALA A 654 -6.77 -24.32 17.75
N THR A 655 -7.44 -23.34 17.18
CA THR A 655 -7.67 -23.21 15.73
C THR A 655 -7.35 -21.80 15.26
N PHE A 656 -7.10 -21.65 13.96
CA PHE A 656 -6.87 -20.39 13.25
C PHE A 656 -7.79 -20.33 12.02
N ASN A 657 -7.82 -19.23 11.27
CA ASN A 657 -8.51 -19.17 9.98
C ASN A 657 -7.69 -18.36 8.99
N ARG A 658 -7.05 -19.07 8.04
CA ARG A 658 -6.05 -18.55 7.08
C ARG A 658 -5.03 -17.58 7.70
N PRO A 659 -4.29 -17.97 8.75
CA PRO A 659 -3.30 -17.10 9.38
C PRO A 659 -2.24 -16.63 8.37
N GLN A 660 -1.86 -15.36 8.46
CA GLN A 660 -0.85 -14.71 7.63
C GLN A 660 0.35 -14.31 8.50
N GLY A 661 0.56 -13.01 8.76
CA GLY A 661 1.74 -12.43 9.43
C GLY A 661 2.20 -13.10 10.71
N LEU A 662 3.52 -13.16 10.89
CA LEU A 662 4.18 -13.78 12.04
C LEU A 662 5.28 -12.85 12.59
N ALA A 663 5.27 -12.57 13.90
CA ALA A 663 6.30 -11.78 14.56
C ALA A 663 6.80 -12.44 15.84
N TYR A 664 8.09 -12.78 15.90
CA TYR A 664 8.69 -13.52 17.02
C TYR A 664 9.33 -12.60 18.07
N ASN A 665 8.95 -12.79 19.34
CA ASN A 665 9.53 -12.16 20.52
C ASN A 665 10.47 -13.16 21.21
N ALA A 666 11.77 -13.06 20.87
CA ALA A 666 12.81 -13.93 21.41
C ALA A 666 12.96 -13.86 22.94
N LYS A 667 12.72 -12.69 23.56
CA LYS A 667 12.87 -12.50 25.01
C LYS A 667 11.82 -13.30 25.82
N LYS A 668 10.60 -13.42 25.31
CA LYS A 668 9.49 -14.15 25.96
C LYS A 668 9.22 -15.52 25.36
N ASN A 669 9.90 -15.90 24.28
CA ASN A 669 9.62 -17.09 23.46
C ASN A 669 8.15 -17.15 23.00
N ILE A 670 7.66 -16.02 22.49
CA ILE A 670 6.28 -15.81 22.04
C ILE A 670 6.26 -15.50 20.54
N LEU A 671 5.27 -16.01 19.81
CA LEU A 671 5.00 -15.66 18.41
C LEU A 671 3.64 -14.99 18.29
N TYR A 672 3.59 -13.78 17.76
CA TYR A 672 2.35 -13.07 17.42
C TYR A 672 1.91 -13.46 16.02
N VAL A 673 0.61 -13.66 15.83
CA VAL A 673 0.02 -14.14 14.56
C VAL A 673 -1.12 -13.22 14.13
N ALA A 674 -1.05 -12.73 12.88
CA ALA A 674 -2.18 -12.12 12.20
C ALA A 674 -3.10 -13.24 11.68
N ASP A 675 -4.28 -13.38 12.28
CA ASP A 675 -5.22 -14.48 12.05
C ASP A 675 -6.40 -13.92 11.25
N THR A 676 -6.19 -13.85 9.93
CA THR A 676 -6.78 -12.85 9.04
C THR A 676 -8.29 -12.99 8.88
N GLU A 677 -8.80 -14.19 8.61
CA GLU A 677 -10.23 -14.46 8.40
C GLU A 677 -11.00 -14.61 9.72
N ASN A 678 -10.29 -14.84 10.83
CA ASN A 678 -10.83 -14.65 12.18
C ASN A 678 -10.86 -13.16 12.60
N HIS A 679 -10.28 -12.29 11.77
CA HIS A 679 -10.05 -10.87 12.04
C HIS A 679 -9.44 -10.63 13.42
N ALA A 680 -8.38 -11.37 13.74
CA ALA A 680 -7.81 -11.45 15.09
C ALA A 680 -6.28 -11.32 15.13
N LEU A 681 -5.78 -10.86 16.28
CA LEU A 681 -4.38 -10.95 16.67
C LEU A 681 -4.26 -12.05 17.72
N ARG A 682 -3.42 -13.06 17.47
CA ARG A 682 -3.19 -14.19 18.38
C ARG A 682 -1.79 -14.15 18.96
N GLU A 683 -1.62 -14.78 20.11
CA GLU A 683 -0.34 -15.03 20.76
C GLU A 683 -0.15 -16.53 20.93
N ILE A 684 0.96 -17.06 20.41
CA ILE A 684 1.42 -18.44 20.63
C ILE A 684 2.57 -18.37 21.64
N ASP A 685 2.34 -18.98 22.80
CA ASP A 685 3.29 -19.07 23.90
C ASP A 685 3.95 -20.47 23.88
N PHE A 686 5.23 -20.51 23.50
CA PHE A 686 6.02 -21.74 23.45
C PHE A 686 6.58 -22.18 24.81
N VAL A 687 6.51 -21.31 25.84
CA VAL A 687 6.84 -21.67 27.22
C VAL A 687 5.74 -22.57 27.77
N ASN A 688 4.50 -22.10 27.67
CA ASN A 688 3.32 -22.74 28.25
C ASN A 688 2.68 -23.78 27.31
N ASP A 689 2.99 -23.76 26.01
CA ASP A 689 2.37 -24.57 24.94
C ASP A 689 0.89 -24.22 24.71
N THR A 690 0.58 -22.92 24.72
CA THR A 690 -0.78 -22.37 24.65
C THR A 690 -0.94 -21.27 23.60
N VAL A 691 -2.16 -21.13 23.07
CA VAL A 691 -2.57 -20.05 22.17
C VAL A 691 -3.66 -19.22 22.85
N ARG A 692 -3.57 -17.88 22.77
CA ARG A 692 -4.61 -16.95 23.23
C ARG A 692 -4.86 -15.80 22.25
N THR A 693 -6.06 -15.23 22.30
CA THR A 693 -6.45 -14.06 21.48
C THR A 693 -6.11 -12.75 22.19
N LEU A 694 -5.41 -11.84 21.51
CA LEU A 694 -5.00 -10.52 22.02
C LEU A 694 -5.96 -9.40 21.59
N ALA A 695 -6.54 -9.52 20.40
CA ALA A 695 -7.57 -8.63 19.86
C ALA A 695 -8.35 -9.34 18.74
N GLY A 696 -9.55 -8.85 18.41
CA GLY A 696 -10.48 -9.51 17.49
C GLY A 696 -11.34 -10.58 18.17
N ASN A 697 -12.41 -11.01 17.51
CA ASN A 697 -13.36 -12.00 18.06
C ASN A 697 -14.07 -12.88 17.02
N GLY A 698 -13.58 -12.95 15.78
CA GLY A 698 -14.24 -13.66 14.67
C GLY A 698 -15.23 -12.80 13.87
N THR A 699 -15.51 -11.57 14.30
CA THR A 699 -16.38 -10.63 13.59
C THR A 699 -15.57 -9.51 12.96
N LYS A 700 -15.84 -9.21 11.68
CA LYS A 700 -15.17 -8.13 10.95
C LYS A 700 -15.50 -6.76 11.58
N GLY A 701 -14.46 -5.99 11.90
CA GLY A 701 -14.56 -4.67 12.48
C GLY A 701 -14.86 -3.56 11.45
N SER A 702 -15.54 -2.51 11.91
CA SER A 702 -15.80 -1.27 11.17
C SER A 702 -15.40 -0.02 11.99
N ASP A 703 -14.46 -0.18 12.91
CA ASP A 703 -13.95 0.83 13.83
C ASP A 703 -12.56 1.26 13.38
N TYR A 704 -12.41 2.52 12.98
CA TYR A 704 -11.18 3.08 12.38
C TYR A 704 -10.29 3.82 13.40
N GLU A 705 -10.68 3.87 14.67
CA GLU A 705 -9.92 4.52 15.76
C GLU A 705 -9.36 3.48 16.74
N GLY A 706 -10.21 2.58 17.23
CA GLY A 706 -9.90 1.61 18.26
C GLY A 706 -9.66 2.20 19.65
N GLY A 707 -8.91 1.48 20.49
CA GLY A 707 -8.65 1.79 21.89
C GLY A 707 -9.25 0.79 22.88
N GLY A 708 -9.96 -0.22 22.39
CA GLY A 708 -10.43 -1.38 23.16
C GLY A 708 -9.30 -2.35 23.54
N LYS A 709 -9.68 -3.46 24.19
CA LYS A 709 -8.76 -4.50 24.67
C LYS A 709 -9.34 -5.89 24.43
N GLY A 710 -8.49 -6.87 24.09
CA GLY A 710 -8.95 -8.25 23.90
C GLY A 710 -10.06 -8.35 22.85
N THR A 711 -10.98 -9.28 23.08
CA THR A 711 -12.16 -9.53 22.22
C THR A 711 -13.16 -8.38 22.14
N SER A 712 -12.95 -7.28 22.88
CA SER A 712 -13.75 -6.05 22.74
C SER A 712 -13.27 -5.13 21.62
N GLN A 713 -12.01 -5.25 21.16
CA GLN A 713 -11.54 -4.55 19.99
C GLN A 713 -11.73 -5.44 18.77
N LEU A 714 -12.62 -5.03 17.86
CA LEU A 714 -12.71 -5.66 16.54
C LEU A 714 -11.54 -5.18 15.67
N LEU A 715 -11.04 -6.08 14.83
CA LEU A 715 -10.07 -5.79 13.77
C LEU A 715 -10.71 -6.10 12.42
N ASN A 716 -10.06 -5.76 11.31
CA ASN A 716 -10.57 -6.04 9.97
C ASN A 716 -9.44 -6.54 9.07
N SER A 717 -9.37 -7.86 8.91
CA SER A 717 -8.38 -8.57 8.11
C SER A 717 -6.92 -8.13 8.36
N PRO A 718 -6.38 -8.36 9.59
CA PRO A 718 -4.97 -8.15 9.86
C PRO A 718 -4.14 -9.12 9.02
N TRP A 719 -3.15 -8.61 8.29
CA TRP A 719 -2.44 -9.36 7.25
C TRP A 719 -0.96 -9.57 7.54
N ASP A 720 -0.30 -8.58 8.13
CA ASP A 720 1.07 -8.74 8.63
C ASP A 720 1.25 -8.14 10.03
N VAL A 721 2.29 -8.58 10.74
CA VAL A 721 2.66 -8.08 12.07
C VAL A 721 4.17 -7.92 12.21
N CYS A 722 4.61 -6.91 12.95
CA CYS A 722 6.01 -6.78 13.36
C CYS A 722 6.10 -6.32 14.83
N PHE A 723 7.04 -6.93 15.58
CA PHE A 723 7.20 -6.72 17.02
C PHE A 723 8.37 -5.76 17.32
N GLU A 724 8.06 -4.66 18.00
CA GLU A 724 8.99 -3.62 18.42
C GLU A 724 9.38 -3.88 19.91
N PRO A 725 10.64 -4.26 20.20
CA PRO A 725 11.00 -4.90 21.47
C PRO A 725 11.30 -3.93 22.63
N ILE A 726 11.49 -2.62 22.37
CA ILE A 726 11.85 -1.62 23.38
C ILE A 726 10.59 -1.18 24.14
N ASN A 727 9.49 -0.94 23.44
CA ASN A 727 8.21 -0.59 24.06
C ASN A 727 7.20 -1.76 24.10
N GLU A 728 7.64 -2.97 23.71
CA GLU A 728 6.84 -4.20 23.61
C GLU A 728 5.50 -4.04 22.84
N LYS A 729 5.58 -3.45 21.65
CA LYS A 729 4.43 -3.20 20.76
C LYS A 729 4.40 -4.20 19.62
N VAL A 730 3.21 -4.65 19.25
CA VAL A 730 2.96 -5.36 17.98
C VAL A 730 2.27 -4.37 17.05
N TYR A 731 2.95 -3.98 15.98
CA TYR A 731 2.32 -3.24 14.88
C TYR A 731 1.64 -4.23 13.94
N ILE A 732 0.51 -3.84 13.35
CA ILE A 732 -0.39 -4.70 12.56
C ILE A 732 -0.73 -4.00 11.25
N ALA A 733 -0.50 -4.66 10.11
CA ALA A 733 -0.99 -4.21 8.82
C ALA A 733 -2.46 -4.60 8.67
N MET A 734 -3.36 -3.62 8.76
CA MET A 734 -4.81 -3.83 8.76
C MET A 734 -5.34 -3.68 7.34
N ALA A 735 -5.17 -4.74 6.55
CA ALA A 735 -5.46 -4.73 5.11
C ALA A 735 -6.90 -4.31 4.81
N GLY A 736 -7.87 -4.85 5.56
CA GLY A 736 -9.30 -4.59 5.39
C GLY A 736 -9.80 -3.23 5.87
N GLN A 737 -8.92 -2.38 6.39
CA GLN A 737 -9.19 -0.98 6.77
C GLN A 737 -8.18 0.01 6.18
N HIS A 738 -7.23 -0.46 5.37
CA HIS A 738 -6.20 0.36 4.73
C HIS A 738 -5.42 1.23 5.75
N GLN A 739 -5.07 0.63 6.90
CA GLN A 739 -4.43 1.28 8.04
C GLN A 739 -3.27 0.44 8.60
N ILE A 740 -2.34 1.09 9.30
CA ILE A 740 -1.41 0.44 10.23
C ILE A 740 -1.91 0.66 11.66
N TRP A 741 -2.06 -0.42 12.39
CA TRP A 741 -2.55 -0.47 13.77
C TRP A 741 -1.42 -0.85 14.74
N VAL A 742 -1.66 -0.66 16.04
CA VAL A 742 -0.72 -1.06 17.10
C VAL A 742 -1.45 -1.67 18.30
N HIS A 743 -0.93 -2.78 18.79
CA HIS A 743 -1.27 -3.40 20.08
C HIS A 743 -0.10 -3.19 21.06
N ASN A 744 -0.38 -2.64 22.24
CA ASN A 744 0.59 -2.57 23.33
C ASN A 744 0.42 -3.81 24.23
N THR A 745 1.44 -4.68 24.29
CA THR A 745 1.34 -5.94 25.05
C THR A 745 1.34 -5.73 26.58
N GLN A 746 1.71 -4.53 27.06
CA GLN A 746 1.78 -4.22 28.49
C GLN A 746 0.44 -3.78 29.09
N ASP A 747 -0.35 -3.01 28.33
CA ASP A 747 -1.69 -2.56 28.76
C ASP A 747 -2.84 -3.28 28.04
N GLY A 748 -2.56 -4.00 26.95
CA GLY A 748 -3.54 -4.75 26.16
C GLY A 748 -4.39 -3.90 25.21
N VAL A 749 -4.09 -2.61 25.02
CA VAL A 749 -4.82 -1.70 24.12
C VAL A 749 -4.43 -1.93 22.66
N THR A 750 -5.43 -2.05 21.80
CA THR A 750 -5.26 -2.13 20.33
C THR A 750 -6.00 -0.96 19.66
N ARG A 751 -5.31 -0.23 18.77
CA ARG A 751 -5.84 0.98 18.09
C ARG A 751 -5.15 1.28 16.77
N ALA A 752 -5.75 2.14 15.95
CA ALA A 752 -5.09 2.70 14.78
C ALA A 752 -3.82 3.49 15.17
N PHE A 753 -2.80 3.44 14.31
CA PHE A 753 -1.52 4.14 14.48
C PHE A 753 -1.21 5.08 13.31
N SER A 754 -1.51 4.67 12.08
CA SER A 754 -1.36 5.48 10.86
C SER A 754 -2.36 5.05 9.79
N GLY A 755 -2.80 5.98 8.94
CA GLY A 755 -3.85 5.77 7.94
C GLY A 755 -5.17 6.41 8.38
N ASP A 756 -5.75 7.23 7.51
CA ASP A 756 -7.07 7.85 7.69
C ASP A 756 -8.26 6.91 7.36
N GLY A 757 -7.97 5.71 6.85
CA GLY A 757 -8.97 4.70 6.49
C GLY A 757 -9.47 4.76 5.04
N TYR A 758 -9.00 5.72 4.23
CA TYR A 758 -9.25 5.72 2.79
C TYR A 758 -8.24 4.82 2.06
N GLU A 759 -8.69 4.16 1.00
CA GLU A 759 -7.84 3.34 0.13
C GLU A 759 -7.11 4.22 -0.90
N ARG A 760 -5.85 4.59 -0.61
CA ARG A 760 -5.06 5.57 -1.39
C ARG A 760 -3.54 5.39 -1.22
N ASN A 761 -2.77 5.79 -2.24
CA ASN A 761 -1.31 6.00 -2.14
C ASN A 761 -0.94 7.38 -1.52
N LEU A 762 -1.69 7.86 -0.52
CA LEU A 762 -1.46 9.19 0.05
C LEU A 762 -0.34 9.15 1.11
N ASN A 763 0.79 9.77 0.80
CA ASN A 763 1.94 9.91 1.70
C ASN A 763 1.90 11.28 2.41
N GLY A 764 2.38 11.35 3.66
CA GLY A 764 2.26 12.57 4.47
C GLY A 764 2.98 12.49 5.83
N THR A 765 3.17 13.64 6.47
CA THR A 765 4.09 13.79 7.62
C THR A 765 3.56 13.27 8.96
N SER A 766 2.27 12.95 9.04
CA SER A 766 1.59 12.43 10.25
C SER A 766 0.69 11.24 9.95
N SER A 767 0.28 10.53 11.01
CA SER A 767 -0.71 9.43 10.97
C SER A 767 -2.03 9.79 10.28
N THR A 768 -2.47 11.04 10.37
CA THR A 768 -3.74 11.55 9.82
C THR A 768 -3.59 12.29 8.49
N SER A 769 -2.37 12.35 7.93
CA SER A 769 -2.08 12.86 6.57
C SER A 769 -1.56 11.76 5.66
N THR A 770 -1.64 10.52 6.11
CA THR A 770 -1.30 9.30 5.38
C THR A 770 -2.58 8.49 5.16
N SER A 771 -2.69 7.87 4.00
CA SER A 771 -3.60 6.76 3.69
C SER A 771 -2.78 5.59 3.16
N PHE A 772 -3.28 4.37 3.26
CA PHE A 772 -2.67 3.18 2.65
C PHE A 772 -3.63 2.56 1.63
N ALA A 773 -3.19 1.55 0.90
CA ALA A 773 -4.01 0.79 -0.03
C ALA A 773 -3.73 -0.70 0.18
N GLN A 774 -4.45 -1.27 1.16
CA GLN A 774 -4.36 -2.68 1.55
C GLN A 774 -2.91 -3.09 1.94
N PRO A 775 -2.36 -2.55 3.04
CA PRO A 775 -1.01 -2.91 3.48
C PRO A 775 -0.97 -4.39 3.87
N SER A 776 -0.03 -5.15 3.29
CA SER A 776 0.04 -6.61 3.44
C SER A 776 1.42 -7.15 3.82
N GLY A 777 2.45 -6.31 3.83
CA GLY A 777 3.81 -6.68 4.27
C GLY A 777 4.38 -5.65 5.23
N MET A 778 5.09 -6.07 6.27
CA MET A 778 5.81 -5.15 7.17
C MET A 778 7.16 -5.66 7.66
N SER A 779 8.13 -4.76 7.78
CA SER A 779 9.42 -5.03 8.44
C SER A 779 9.95 -3.78 9.16
N LEU A 780 10.40 -3.95 10.40
CA LEU A 780 11.04 -2.86 11.17
C LEU A 780 12.45 -2.56 10.65
N SER A 781 12.87 -1.30 10.74
CA SER A 781 14.28 -0.92 10.58
C SER A 781 15.12 -1.44 11.77
N PRO A 782 16.41 -1.77 11.58
CA PRO A 782 17.27 -2.28 12.66
C PRO A 782 17.50 -1.33 13.85
N ASP A 783 17.19 -0.04 13.68
CA ASP A 783 17.23 1.01 14.71
C ASP A 783 15.88 1.27 15.40
N PHE A 784 14.81 0.59 14.97
CA PHE A 784 13.43 0.75 15.42
C PHE A 784 12.86 2.18 15.25
N ILE A 785 13.26 2.90 14.18
CA ILE A 785 12.76 4.24 13.85
C ILE A 785 11.68 4.23 12.76
N GLU A 786 11.76 3.32 11.79
CA GLU A 786 10.78 3.16 10.69
C GLU A 786 10.22 1.73 10.61
N ILE A 787 9.01 1.59 10.04
CA ILE A 787 8.50 0.34 9.46
C ILE A 787 8.47 0.51 7.95
N TYR A 788 9.05 -0.44 7.23
CA TYR A 788 8.85 -0.59 5.79
C TYR A 788 7.55 -1.36 5.56
N VAL A 789 6.68 -0.82 4.70
CA VAL A 789 5.34 -1.33 4.40
C VAL A 789 5.29 -1.71 2.92
N ALA A 790 4.80 -2.91 2.63
CA ALA A 790 4.36 -3.31 1.31
C ALA A 790 2.85 -2.99 1.19
N ASP A 791 2.53 -2.05 0.30
CA ASP A 791 1.22 -1.43 0.14
C ASP A 791 0.61 -1.94 -1.17
N SER A 792 -0.21 -2.98 -1.06
CA SER A 792 -0.42 -3.96 -2.15
C SER A 792 -1.28 -3.39 -3.28
N GLU A 793 -2.40 -2.75 -2.96
CA GLU A 793 -3.35 -2.22 -3.94
C GLU A 793 -2.87 -0.92 -4.58
N SER A 794 -1.92 -0.19 -3.96
CA SER A 794 -1.16 0.90 -4.59
C SER A 794 0.07 0.41 -5.36
N SER A 795 0.45 -0.87 -5.19
CA SER A 795 1.67 -1.48 -5.73
C SER A 795 2.93 -0.65 -5.44
N SER A 796 3.12 -0.33 -4.16
CA SER A 796 4.24 0.48 -3.68
C SER A 796 4.91 -0.06 -2.43
N ILE A 797 6.16 0.34 -2.21
CA ILE A 797 6.89 0.17 -0.96
C ILE A 797 7.08 1.55 -0.33
N ARG A 798 6.76 1.64 0.95
CA ARG A 798 6.67 2.89 1.72
C ARG A 798 7.39 2.72 3.05
N SER A 799 7.89 3.79 3.65
CA SER A 799 8.36 3.76 5.04
C SER A 799 7.52 4.67 5.94
N LEU A 800 7.13 4.10 7.07
CA LEU A 800 6.30 4.69 8.12
C LEU A 800 7.18 5.07 9.31
N ASN A 801 7.21 6.35 9.66
CA ASN A 801 8.00 6.83 10.80
C ASN A 801 7.29 6.55 12.13
N LEU A 802 7.96 5.82 13.04
CA LEU A 802 7.35 5.40 14.31
C LEU A 802 7.14 6.52 15.34
N LYS A 803 7.71 7.71 15.10
CA LYS A 803 7.56 8.88 15.98
C LYS A 803 6.41 9.81 15.56
N THR A 804 6.16 9.98 14.26
CA THR A 804 5.08 10.86 13.76
C THR A 804 3.86 10.11 13.22
N GLY A 805 4.01 8.82 12.92
CA GLY A 805 3.02 8.04 12.17
C GLY A 805 2.92 8.43 10.70
N GLY A 806 3.75 9.34 10.19
CA GLY A 806 3.76 9.75 8.79
C GLY A 806 4.46 8.74 7.88
N SER A 807 4.08 8.71 6.61
CA SER A 807 4.65 7.82 5.58
C SER A 807 5.34 8.59 4.45
N ARG A 808 6.36 7.98 3.87
CA ARG A 808 7.03 8.42 2.63
C ARG A 808 7.13 7.25 1.64
N LEU A 809 7.02 7.57 0.34
CA LEU A 809 7.19 6.60 -0.74
C LEU A 809 8.68 6.23 -0.90
N LEU A 810 8.97 4.95 -1.16
CA LEU A 810 10.32 4.48 -1.50
C LEU A 810 10.40 4.01 -2.96
N ALA A 811 9.42 3.22 -3.40
CA ALA A 811 9.37 2.67 -4.76
C ALA A 811 7.94 2.31 -5.16
N GLY A 812 7.64 2.30 -6.46
CA GLY A 812 6.33 1.90 -7.00
C GLY A 812 5.22 2.96 -6.87
N GLY A 813 4.01 2.58 -7.28
CA GLY A 813 2.80 3.41 -7.22
C GLY A 813 2.85 4.73 -8.00
N ASP A 814 1.77 5.52 -7.87
CA ASP A 814 1.65 6.88 -8.41
C ASP A 814 2.04 7.93 -7.34
N PRO A 815 3.11 8.74 -7.55
CA PRO A 815 3.53 9.77 -6.61
C PRO A 815 2.76 11.10 -6.76
N VAL A 816 1.94 11.26 -7.81
CA VAL A 816 1.21 12.49 -8.14
C VAL A 816 -0.26 12.36 -7.76
N PHE A 817 -0.90 11.29 -8.20
CA PHE A 817 -2.33 11.05 -8.01
C PHE A 817 -2.56 9.97 -6.94
N SER A 818 -2.81 10.38 -5.69
CA SER A 818 -2.95 9.43 -4.57
C SER A 818 -4.17 8.51 -4.67
N ASP A 819 -5.20 8.88 -5.43
CA ASP A 819 -6.34 8.01 -5.77
C ASP A 819 -6.04 7.04 -6.95
N ASN A 820 -4.88 7.12 -7.62
CA ASN A 820 -4.52 6.23 -8.73
C ASN A 820 -3.89 4.91 -8.24
N LEU A 821 -4.76 3.92 -8.03
CA LEU A 821 -4.38 2.56 -7.62
C LEU A 821 -4.08 1.63 -8.82
N PHE A 822 -3.80 2.17 -10.02
CA PHE A 822 -3.62 1.41 -11.26
C PHE A 822 -2.22 1.57 -11.91
N LYS A 823 -1.28 2.27 -11.26
CA LYS A 823 0.11 2.38 -11.72
C LYS A 823 0.94 1.18 -11.22
N PHE A 824 0.79 0.05 -11.90
CA PHE A 824 1.48 -1.21 -11.62
C PHE A 824 2.08 -1.85 -12.90
N GLY A 825 3.02 -2.78 -12.71
CA GLY A 825 3.72 -3.50 -13.77
C GLY A 825 5.03 -4.10 -13.26
N ASP A 826 5.95 -4.48 -14.15
CA ASP A 826 7.28 -4.99 -13.78
C ASP A 826 8.37 -4.10 -14.39
N HIS A 827 8.97 -3.22 -13.59
CA HIS A 827 10.06 -2.36 -14.03
C HIS A 827 11.04 -2.07 -12.88
N ASP A 828 12.34 -2.13 -13.17
CA ASP A 828 13.42 -1.85 -12.24
C ASP A 828 14.00 -0.44 -12.53
N GLY A 829 14.27 0.33 -11.49
CA GLY A 829 14.55 1.77 -11.63
C GLY A 829 14.77 2.44 -10.28
N ILE A 830 14.63 3.77 -10.22
CA ILE A 830 14.74 4.57 -9.00
C ILE A 830 13.36 5.17 -8.66
N GLY A 831 12.96 5.05 -7.39
CA GLY A 831 11.75 5.68 -6.87
C GLY A 831 10.47 5.35 -7.68
N SER A 832 9.89 6.37 -8.31
CA SER A 832 8.64 6.27 -9.06
C SER A 832 8.78 5.76 -10.51
N GLU A 833 10.00 5.51 -11.00
CA GLU A 833 10.27 4.74 -12.21
C GLU A 833 9.99 3.24 -12.02
N VAL A 834 10.08 2.78 -10.77
CA VAL A 834 9.89 1.37 -10.41
C VAL A 834 8.42 1.01 -10.60
N LEU A 835 8.17 -0.15 -11.22
CA LEU A 835 6.85 -0.75 -11.25
C LEU A 835 6.91 -2.11 -10.52
N LEU A 836 5.94 -2.28 -9.62
CA LEU A 836 5.66 -3.49 -8.84
C LEU A 836 4.23 -3.93 -9.18
N GLN A 837 3.85 -5.14 -8.76
CA GLN A 837 2.50 -5.65 -8.91
C GLN A 837 2.09 -6.47 -7.68
N HIS A 838 1.18 -5.89 -6.90
CA HIS A 838 0.65 -6.45 -5.65
C HIS A 838 1.74 -7.03 -4.72
N PRO A 839 2.74 -6.23 -4.28
CA PRO A 839 3.81 -6.71 -3.42
C PRO A 839 3.28 -7.04 -2.03
N LEU A 840 3.27 -8.32 -1.64
CA LEU A 840 2.72 -8.78 -0.37
C LEU A 840 3.78 -8.87 0.74
N GLY A 841 5.07 -8.87 0.40
CA GLY A 841 6.17 -9.02 1.37
C GLY A 841 7.23 -7.94 1.25
N VAL A 842 7.71 -7.45 2.39
CA VAL A 842 8.90 -6.59 2.49
C VAL A 842 9.72 -7.00 3.70
N LEU A 843 11.04 -6.97 3.58
CA LEU A 843 12.01 -7.34 4.60
C LEU A 843 13.14 -6.32 4.61
N CYS A 844 13.44 -5.72 5.76
CA CYS A 844 14.70 -5.04 5.99
C CYS A 844 15.64 -5.99 6.73
N ALA A 845 16.75 -6.35 6.08
CA ALA A 845 17.78 -7.21 6.65
C ALA A 845 18.64 -6.44 7.66
N LYS A 846 19.41 -7.15 8.49
CA LYS A 846 20.23 -6.59 9.57
C LYS A 846 21.27 -5.56 9.12
N ASN A 847 21.64 -5.55 7.84
CA ASN A 847 22.54 -4.58 7.22
C ASN A 847 21.83 -3.35 6.61
N GLY A 848 20.50 -3.21 6.79
CA GLY A 848 19.68 -2.16 6.20
C GLY A 848 19.24 -2.43 4.75
N GLN A 849 19.63 -3.54 4.14
CA GLN A 849 19.22 -3.91 2.79
C GLN A 849 17.74 -4.32 2.78
N ILE A 850 16.95 -3.71 1.90
CA ILE A 850 15.52 -4.04 1.74
C ILE A 850 15.33 -5.04 0.61
N TYR A 851 14.50 -6.05 0.85
CA TYR A 851 14.03 -7.05 -0.10
C TYR A 851 12.51 -7.03 -0.18
N ILE A 852 11.97 -7.33 -1.36
CA ILE A 852 10.55 -7.21 -1.71
C ILE A 852 10.10 -8.52 -2.35
N ALA A 853 8.99 -9.08 -1.88
CA ALA A 853 8.26 -10.12 -2.59
C ALA A 853 7.22 -9.45 -3.49
N ASP A 854 7.54 -9.36 -4.78
CA ASP A 854 6.77 -8.67 -5.81
C ASP A 854 5.82 -9.68 -6.48
N SER A 855 4.74 -9.99 -5.75
CA SER A 855 4.04 -11.27 -5.81
C SER A 855 3.45 -11.58 -7.18
N TYR A 856 2.76 -10.62 -7.80
CA TYR A 856 2.09 -10.81 -9.10
C TYR A 856 3.06 -10.62 -10.28
N ASN A 857 4.25 -10.08 -10.05
CA ASN A 857 5.38 -10.17 -10.98
C ASN A 857 6.21 -11.46 -10.75
N HIS A 858 5.84 -12.29 -9.77
CA HIS A 858 6.49 -13.57 -9.42
C HIS A 858 7.99 -13.46 -9.19
N LYS A 859 8.40 -12.36 -8.54
CA LYS A 859 9.81 -11.97 -8.37
C LYS A 859 10.12 -11.67 -6.92
N ILE A 860 11.39 -11.87 -6.57
CA ILE A 860 12.00 -11.17 -5.43
C ILE A 860 12.81 -10.00 -6.00
N LYS A 861 12.57 -8.80 -5.48
CA LYS A 861 13.32 -7.59 -5.81
C LYS A 861 14.12 -7.08 -4.61
N LYS A 862 15.15 -6.29 -4.90
CA LYS A 862 16.09 -5.69 -3.94
C LYS A 862 16.04 -4.17 -4.09
N PHE A 863 15.69 -3.44 -3.01
CA PHE A 863 15.74 -1.97 -2.95
C PHE A 863 16.99 -1.53 -2.17
N ASP A 864 17.97 -0.95 -2.86
CA ASP A 864 19.20 -0.41 -2.27
C ASP A 864 18.95 1.01 -1.74
N PRO A 865 18.95 1.26 -0.41
CA PRO A 865 18.64 2.58 0.14
C PRO A 865 19.76 3.61 -0.08
N ALA A 866 20.97 3.20 -0.46
CA ALA A 866 22.09 4.12 -0.66
C ALA A 866 21.99 4.90 -1.99
N ASN A 867 21.21 4.39 -2.94
CA ASN A 867 20.99 4.98 -4.27
C ASN A 867 19.51 4.95 -4.71
N ASN A 868 18.60 4.52 -3.83
CA ASN A 868 17.15 4.39 -4.04
C ASN A 868 16.74 3.51 -5.24
N ARG A 869 17.59 2.57 -5.66
CA ARG A 869 17.34 1.70 -6.82
C ARG A 869 16.68 0.38 -6.44
N VAL A 870 15.61 0.02 -7.13
CA VAL A 870 15.08 -1.35 -7.17
C VAL A 870 15.70 -2.15 -8.31
N THR A 871 16.01 -3.41 -8.05
CA THR A 871 16.49 -4.40 -9.03
C THR A 871 15.85 -5.77 -8.80
N THR A 872 15.57 -6.51 -9.87
CA THR A 872 15.16 -7.92 -9.81
C THR A 872 16.32 -8.77 -9.28
N LEU A 873 16.06 -9.53 -8.22
CA LEU A 873 17.04 -10.39 -7.55
C LEU A 873 16.81 -11.87 -7.87
N ALA A 874 15.55 -12.30 -7.93
CA ALA A 874 15.16 -13.66 -8.31
C ALA A 874 13.80 -13.69 -9.01
N GLY A 875 13.56 -14.72 -9.82
CA GLY A 875 12.30 -14.97 -10.55
C GLY A 875 12.33 -14.50 -12.01
N THR A 876 11.95 -15.38 -12.92
CA THR A 876 11.85 -15.10 -14.38
C THR A 876 10.78 -14.08 -14.77
N GLY A 877 9.87 -13.71 -13.87
CA GLY A 877 8.65 -12.95 -14.22
C GLY A 877 7.46 -13.80 -14.67
N LYS A 878 7.62 -15.12 -14.83
CA LYS A 878 6.52 -16.04 -15.18
C LYS A 878 6.21 -17.02 -14.04
N ALA A 879 4.91 -17.14 -13.73
CA ALA A 879 4.39 -18.12 -12.78
C ALA A 879 4.85 -19.55 -13.08
N GLY A 880 5.30 -20.26 -12.05
CA GLY A 880 5.63 -21.67 -12.13
C GLY A 880 6.52 -22.13 -10.98
N PHE A 881 6.87 -23.41 -10.99
CA PHE A 881 7.76 -24.02 -10.02
C PHE A 881 9.01 -24.56 -10.72
N LYS A 882 10.17 -23.94 -10.45
CA LYS A 882 11.47 -24.36 -10.97
C LYS A 882 12.59 -23.82 -10.07
N ASP A 883 13.50 -24.69 -9.65
CA ASP A 883 14.75 -24.35 -8.96
C ASP A 883 15.89 -24.05 -9.96
N GLY A 884 16.92 -23.32 -9.52
CA GLY A 884 18.12 -23.03 -10.32
C GLY A 884 18.80 -21.72 -9.92
N THR A 885 19.53 -21.10 -10.86
CA THR A 885 20.05 -19.74 -10.63
C THR A 885 18.90 -18.76 -10.41
N ALA A 886 19.10 -17.74 -9.57
CA ALA A 886 18.02 -16.91 -9.04
C ALA A 886 17.13 -16.30 -10.12
N LEU A 887 17.69 -15.85 -11.26
CA LEU A 887 16.95 -15.24 -12.36
C LEU A 887 16.32 -16.27 -13.33
N GLU A 888 16.77 -17.53 -13.34
CA GLU A 888 16.22 -18.60 -14.16
C GLU A 888 15.18 -19.46 -13.44
N ALA A 889 15.11 -19.33 -12.11
CA ALA A 889 14.13 -19.99 -11.25
C ALA A 889 12.74 -19.35 -11.38
N GLN A 890 11.70 -20.12 -11.05
CA GLN A 890 10.30 -19.68 -11.11
C GLN A 890 9.66 -19.73 -9.73
N LEU A 891 8.79 -18.76 -9.46
CA LEU A 891 7.97 -18.58 -8.26
C LEU A 891 6.50 -18.46 -8.71
N SER A 892 5.55 -18.53 -7.78
CA SER A 892 4.16 -18.18 -8.05
C SER A 892 3.51 -17.54 -6.82
N GLU A 893 3.18 -16.25 -6.94
CA GLU A 893 2.65 -15.38 -5.86
C GLU A 893 3.40 -15.50 -4.51
N PRO A 894 4.73 -15.27 -4.45
CA PRO A 894 5.45 -15.29 -3.18
C PRO A 894 4.96 -14.16 -2.25
N SER A 895 4.50 -14.48 -1.04
CA SER A 895 3.90 -13.50 -0.12
C SER A 895 4.66 -13.23 1.18
N GLY A 896 5.64 -14.09 1.51
CA GLY A 896 6.47 -13.97 2.72
C GLY A 896 7.96 -14.08 2.40
N ILE A 897 8.79 -13.29 3.10
CA ILE A 897 10.26 -13.30 2.95
C ILE A 897 10.93 -12.94 4.28
N ILE A 898 11.96 -13.69 4.69
CA ILE A 898 12.68 -13.49 5.98
C ILE A 898 14.19 -13.78 5.86
N GLU A 899 15.03 -13.01 6.56
CA GLU A 899 16.49 -13.21 6.59
C GLU A 899 16.88 -14.34 7.56
N ALA A 900 17.68 -15.29 7.06
CA ALA A 900 18.36 -16.30 7.86
C ALA A 900 19.85 -15.98 8.02
N GLU A 901 20.57 -16.80 8.79
CA GLU A 901 22.02 -16.64 8.88
C GLU A 901 22.72 -16.79 7.52
N ASN A 902 23.93 -16.25 7.45
CA ASN A 902 24.79 -16.32 6.27
C ASN A 902 24.22 -15.68 4.99
N GLY A 903 23.20 -14.83 5.08
CA GLY A 903 22.65 -14.12 3.91
C GLY A 903 21.77 -15.02 3.03
N LYS A 904 21.25 -16.12 3.58
CA LYS A 904 20.13 -16.84 2.98
C LYS A 904 18.82 -16.09 3.27
N LEU A 905 17.93 -16.00 2.30
CA LEU A 905 16.57 -15.50 2.49
C LEU A 905 15.58 -16.66 2.29
N PHE A 906 14.73 -16.94 3.29
CA PHE A 906 13.60 -17.87 3.10
C PHE A 906 12.41 -17.13 2.52
N ILE A 907 11.69 -17.79 1.60
CA ILE A 907 10.58 -17.24 0.83
C ILE A 907 9.40 -18.22 0.92
N ALA A 908 8.22 -17.72 1.28
CA ALA A 908 6.97 -18.46 1.13
C ALA A 908 6.47 -18.31 -0.31
N ASP A 909 6.46 -19.41 -1.07
CA ASP A 909 6.17 -19.46 -2.50
C ASP A 909 4.75 -20.03 -2.68
N THR A 910 3.78 -19.14 -2.50
CA THR A 910 2.46 -19.46 -1.96
C THR A 910 1.63 -20.35 -2.88
N ASN A 911 1.51 -20.00 -4.17
CA ASN A 911 0.77 -20.84 -5.12
C ASN A 911 1.49 -22.16 -5.43
N ASN A 912 2.82 -22.22 -5.26
CA ASN A 912 3.57 -23.48 -5.37
C ASN A 912 3.44 -24.35 -4.11
N SER A 913 2.92 -23.80 -3.00
CA SER A 913 2.74 -24.47 -1.70
C SER A 913 4.02 -25.03 -1.09
N VAL A 914 5.14 -24.32 -1.26
CA VAL A 914 6.47 -24.69 -0.75
C VAL A 914 7.17 -23.50 -0.09
N ILE A 915 8.21 -23.79 0.69
CA ILE A 915 9.20 -22.79 1.10
C ILE A 915 10.42 -22.91 0.18
N ARG A 916 10.94 -21.76 -0.26
CA ARG A 916 12.17 -21.66 -1.05
C ARG A 916 13.24 -20.96 -0.21
N TYR A 917 14.50 -21.17 -0.52
CA TYR A 917 15.60 -20.35 -0.02
C TYR A 917 16.45 -19.80 -1.17
N LEU A 918 16.82 -18.54 -1.04
CA LEU A 918 17.74 -17.84 -1.92
C LEU A 918 19.09 -17.69 -1.20
N ASP A 919 20.16 -18.30 -1.73
CA ASP A 919 21.51 -18.08 -1.21
C ASP A 919 22.17 -16.90 -1.94
N LEU A 920 22.70 -15.94 -1.18
CA LEU A 920 23.37 -14.73 -1.68
C LEU A 920 24.89 -14.77 -1.53
N LYS A 921 25.47 -15.87 -1.00
CA LYS A 921 26.93 -16.04 -0.83
C LYS A 921 27.57 -16.96 -1.87
N SER A 922 26.79 -17.75 -2.59
CA SER A 922 27.27 -18.54 -3.73
C SER A 922 27.72 -17.63 -4.89
N GLU A 923 28.72 -18.05 -5.67
CA GLU A 923 29.30 -17.26 -6.77
C GLU A 923 28.27 -16.81 -7.82
N LYS A 924 27.17 -17.55 -7.91
CA LYS A 924 25.90 -17.13 -8.51
C LYS A 924 24.82 -17.35 -7.46
N ALA A 925 23.92 -16.40 -7.26
CA ALA A 925 22.78 -16.60 -6.38
C ALA A 925 21.87 -17.70 -6.92
N GLU A 926 21.44 -18.62 -6.06
CA GLU A 926 20.56 -19.75 -6.42
C GLU A 926 19.29 -19.73 -5.58
N LEU A 927 18.15 -19.98 -6.24
CA LEU A 927 16.84 -20.10 -5.61
C LEU A 927 16.42 -21.58 -5.66
N LEU A 928 16.36 -22.20 -4.49
CA LEU A 928 16.20 -23.64 -4.30
C LEU A 928 15.04 -23.94 -3.34
N THR A 929 14.45 -25.13 -3.43
CA THR A 929 13.36 -25.56 -2.54
C THR A 929 13.89 -26.05 -1.20
N LEU A 930 13.27 -25.63 -0.09
CA LEU A 930 13.55 -26.17 1.24
C LEU A 930 12.78 -27.49 1.43
N GLU A 931 13.51 -28.59 1.56
CA GLU A 931 12.92 -29.92 1.77
C GLU A 931 12.36 -30.07 3.20
N LEU A 932 11.03 -30.08 3.33
CA LEU A 932 10.34 -30.15 4.62
C LEU A 932 10.21 -31.59 5.14
N LYS A 933 11.16 -32.00 5.98
CA LYS A 933 11.31 -33.38 6.47
C LYS A 933 10.42 -33.63 7.70
N GLY A 934 9.53 -34.61 7.59
CA GLY A 934 8.62 -35.02 8.68
C GLY A 934 7.41 -34.11 8.87
N VAL A 935 7.31 -32.97 8.16
CA VAL A 935 6.07 -32.20 8.03
C VAL A 935 5.06 -33.05 7.25
N GLN A 936 3.82 -33.11 7.73
CA GLN A 936 2.72 -33.86 7.09
C GLN A 936 1.48 -32.95 7.00
N PRO A 937 0.57 -33.16 6.03
CA PRO A 937 -0.72 -32.48 6.03
C PRO A 937 -1.54 -32.84 7.29
N PRO A 938 -2.42 -31.95 7.79
CA PRO A 938 -3.23 -32.22 8.97
C PRO A 938 -4.20 -33.38 8.72
N MET A 939 -4.24 -34.34 9.65
CA MET A 939 -5.20 -35.45 9.60
C MET A 939 -6.52 -35.04 10.30
N PRO A 940 -7.69 -35.21 9.66
CA PRO A 940 -8.97 -35.02 10.31
C PRO A 940 -9.08 -35.88 11.59
N LYS A 941 -9.40 -35.25 12.73
CA LYS A 941 -9.49 -35.94 14.03
C LYS A 941 -10.54 -37.06 13.99
N SER A 942 -10.09 -38.33 13.99
CA SER A 942 -10.99 -39.48 14.14
C SER A 942 -11.75 -39.37 15.46
N ARG A 943 -13.06 -39.61 15.46
CA ARG A 943 -13.93 -39.49 16.66
C ARG A 943 -13.74 -40.62 17.67
N SER A 944 -12.56 -40.71 18.25
CA SER A 944 -12.25 -41.50 19.46
C SER A 944 -11.15 -40.78 20.25
N PRO A 945 -11.35 -40.48 21.54
CA PRO A 945 -10.31 -39.86 22.37
C PRO A 945 -9.23 -40.89 22.72
N LYS A 946 -8.26 -41.07 21.81
CA LYS A 946 -6.96 -41.66 22.14
C LYS A 946 -6.02 -40.53 22.52
N ARG A 947 -5.34 -40.63 23.67
CA ARG A 947 -4.28 -39.71 24.08
C ARG A 947 -3.17 -39.82 23.03
N LEU A 948 -3.01 -38.80 22.19
CA LEU A 948 -2.03 -38.82 21.11
C LEU A 948 -0.63 -38.91 21.72
N ARG A 949 0.14 -39.91 21.31
CA ARG A 949 1.54 -40.09 21.74
C ARG A 949 2.31 -38.82 21.39
N ARG A 950 2.87 -38.13 22.39
CA ARG A 950 3.76 -37.00 22.14
C ARG A 950 4.99 -37.50 21.40
N ARG A 951 5.12 -37.13 20.13
CA ARG A 951 6.31 -37.41 19.33
C ARG A 951 7.42 -36.51 19.84
N ALA A 952 8.57 -37.08 20.21
CA ALA A 952 9.74 -36.29 20.56
C ALA A 952 10.14 -35.39 19.39
N SER A 953 10.59 -34.17 19.68
CA SER A 953 11.04 -33.22 18.66
C SER A 953 12.46 -33.60 18.20
N ALA A 954 12.86 -33.16 17.00
CA ALA A 954 14.15 -33.55 16.42
C ALA A 954 15.37 -33.11 17.26
N ASP A 955 15.20 -32.15 18.17
CA ASP A 955 16.20 -31.62 19.09
C ASP A 955 16.19 -32.28 20.49
N THR A 956 15.33 -33.29 20.74
CA THR A 956 15.22 -33.98 22.02
C THR A 956 16.42 -34.90 22.29
N GLU A 957 17.32 -34.51 23.21
CA GLU A 957 18.39 -35.42 23.67
C GLU A 957 17.77 -36.56 24.50
N THR A 958 17.85 -37.79 23.99
CA THR A 958 17.23 -38.98 24.59
C THR A 958 18.23 -39.71 25.49
N ILE A 959 17.83 -40.01 26.72
CA ILE A 959 18.68 -40.48 27.81
C ILE A 959 18.06 -41.74 28.42
N VAL A 960 18.67 -42.90 28.22
CA VAL A 960 18.15 -44.17 28.75
C VAL A 960 18.71 -44.43 30.15
N ILE A 961 17.84 -44.60 31.15
CA ILE A 961 18.22 -44.86 32.56
C ILE A 961 17.37 -46.01 33.10
N ASN A 962 18.01 -47.10 33.54
CA ASN A 962 17.32 -48.32 33.96
C ASN A 962 16.33 -48.07 35.12
N GLY A 963 15.05 -48.43 34.92
CA GLY A 963 13.97 -48.37 35.92
C GLY A 963 14.07 -49.43 37.02
N GLY A 964 14.96 -50.41 36.87
CA GLY A 964 15.21 -51.46 37.85
C GLY A 964 14.15 -52.57 37.85
N LEU A 965 14.06 -53.26 38.98
CA LEU A 965 13.22 -54.45 39.20
C LEU A 965 12.09 -54.22 40.21
N SER A 966 12.14 -53.13 40.98
CA SER A 966 11.22 -52.87 42.09
C SER A 966 9.77 -52.62 41.64
N ASN A 967 8.82 -52.98 42.49
CA ASN A 967 7.39 -52.70 42.29
C ASN A 967 7.09 -51.19 42.38
N GLU A 968 7.69 -50.50 43.36
CA GLU A 968 7.52 -49.06 43.58
C GLU A 968 8.84 -48.36 43.88
N GLY A 969 8.82 -47.02 43.84
CA GLY A 969 9.98 -46.19 44.10
C GLY A 969 9.79 -44.74 43.66
N ASN A 970 10.88 -43.97 43.66
CA ASN A 970 10.88 -42.57 43.26
C ASN A 970 11.85 -42.32 42.11
N LEU A 971 11.43 -41.46 41.17
CA LEU A 971 12.20 -40.96 40.04
C LEU A 971 12.54 -39.48 40.31
N ASN A 972 13.80 -39.22 40.66
CA ASN A 972 14.30 -37.90 41.00
C ASN A 972 14.95 -37.26 39.77
N LEU A 973 14.20 -36.44 39.02
CA LEU A 973 14.72 -35.60 37.96
C LEU A 973 15.68 -34.55 38.55
N LYS A 974 16.89 -34.45 37.97
CA LYS A 974 17.92 -33.50 38.43
C LYS A 974 18.69 -32.90 37.25
N ILE A 975 18.22 -31.75 36.80
CA ILE A 975 18.86 -30.96 35.75
C ILE A 975 19.86 -29.99 36.37
N SER A 976 21.06 -29.93 35.81
CA SER A 976 22.11 -28.98 36.19
C SER A 976 22.43 -28.03 35.03
N LEU A 977 22.70 -26.77 35.34
CA LEU A 977 23.12 -25.74 34.36
C LEU A 977 24.61 -25.39 34.57
N PRO A 978 25.32 -24.91 33.52
CA PRO A 978 26.65 -24.32 33.69
C PRO A 978 26.61 -23.03 34.51
N LYS A 979 27.74 -22.64 35.09
CA LYS A 979 27.83 -21.51 36.06
C LYS A 979 27.35 -20.14 35.57
N GLU A 980 27.25 -19.94 34.26
CA GLU A 980 26.79 -18.67 33.66
C GLU A 980 25.27 -18.64 33.39
N TYR A 981 24.56 -19.75 33.60
CA TYR A 981 23.14 -19.89 33.29
C TYR A 981 22.31 -20.21 34.52
N HIS A 982 21.14 -19.59 34.62
CA HIS A 982 20.10 -19.88 35.61
C HIS A 982 18.84 -20.40 34.91
N PHE A 983 17.97 -21.12 35.64
CA PHE A 983 16.64 -21.46 35.12
C PHE A 983 15.83 -20.18 34.92
N SER A 984 15.03 -20.11 33.85
CA SER A 984 14.21 -18.93 33.60
C SER A 984 13.17 -18.73 34.71
N LYS A 985 12.94 -17.47 35.10
CA LYS A 985 11.92 -17.09 36.09
C LYS A 985 10.56 -16.89 35.42
N GLU A 986 10.61 -16.51 34.15
CA GLU A 986 9.55 -16.26 33.20
C GLU A 986 9.02 -17.58 32.64
N ALA A 987 9.95 -18.48 32.28
CA ALA A 987 9.67 -19.76 31.66
C ALA A 987 10.01 -20.93 32.60
N ARG A 988 8.99 -21.49 33.25
CA ARG A 988 9.18 -22.63 34.15
C ARG A 988 9.53 -23.88 33.36
N SER A 989 10.70 -24.46 33.68
CA SER A 989 11.08 -25.77 33.18
C SER A 989 10.05 -26.81 33.64
N LYS A 990 9.61 -27.70 32.74
CA LYS A 990 8.48 -28.61 32.97
C LYS A 990 8.73 -30.02 32.44
N PHE A 991 8.02 -31.00 32.97
CA PHE A 991 8.06 -32.40 32.53
C PHE A 991 6.66 -32.97 32.30
N SER A 992 6.56 -34.02 31.50
CA SER A 992 5.35 -34.83 31.32
C SER A 992 5.68 -36.30 31.06
N VAL A 993 4.85 -37.20 31.55
CA VAL A 993 5.07 -38.65 31.56
C VAL A 993 4.06 -39.39 30.69
N ASP A 994 4.58 -40.25 29.82
CA ASP A 994 3.84 -41.30 29.11
C ASP A 994 4.42 -42.68 29.49
N VAL A 995 3.63 -43.76 29.42
CA VAL A 995 4.03 -45.12 29.80
C VAL A 995 3.57 -46.14 28.75
N GLU A 996 4.43 -47.11 28.43
CA GLU A 996 4.16 -48.17 27.46
C GLU A 996 4.48 -49.56 28.05
N PRO A 997 3.54 -50.53 28.09
CA PRO A 997 2.11 -50.41 27.76
C PRO A 997 1.35 -49.42 28.66
N GLU A 998 0.23 -48.89 28.18
CA GLU A 998 -0.64 -48.00 28.95
C GLU A 998 -1.09 -48.69 30.27
N ASN A 999 -1.00 -47.95 31.38
CA ASN A 999 -1.30 -48.41 32.75
C ASN A 999 -0.38 -49.50 33.34
N ALA A 1000 0.66 -49.96 32.62
CA ALA A 1000 1.61 -50.96 33.16
C ALA A 1000 2.38 -50.44 34.39
N VAL A 1001 2.70 -49.15 34.39
CA VAL A 1001 3.23 -48.40 35.55
C VAL A 1001 2.39 -47.14 35.71
N ILE A 1002 2.06 -46.81 36.95
CA ILE A 1002 1.50 -45.51 37.35
C ILE A 1002 2.66 -44.66 37.83
N ILE A 1003 2.83 -43.48 37.24
CA ILE A 1003 3.85 -42.50 37.63
C ILE A 1003 3.13 -41.19 37.94
N ASP A 1004 3.32 -40.66 39.15
CA ASP A 1004 2.61 -39.49 39.66
C ASP A 1004 3.63 -38.45 40.18
N PRO A 1005 3.50 -37.16 39.79
CA PRO A 1005 2.48 -36.61 38.90
C PRO A 1005 2.78 -36.89 37.42
N LEU A 1006 1.72 -37.03 36.61
CA LEU A 1006 1.81 -37.25 35.16
C LEU A 1006 2.40 -36.06 34.39
N ASP A 1007 2.36 -34.85 34.95
CA ASP A 1007 3.12 -33.69 34.51
C ASP A 1007 3.46 -32.77 35.69
N GLY A 1008 4.37 -31.83 35.49
CA GLY A 1008 4.80 -30.94 36.56
C GLY A 1008 5.87 -29.94 36.16
N ASN A 1009 6.23 -29.09 37.12
CA ASN A 1009 7.29 -28.10 36.98
C ASN A 1009 8.51 -28.51 37.82
N PHE A 1010 9.70 -28.15 37.35
CA PHE A 1010 10.92 -28.24 38.13
C PHE A 1010 10.97 -27.15 39.22
N SER A 1011 11.70 -27.43 40.29
CA SER A 1011 12.10 -26.43 41.29
C SER A 1011 13.08 -25.40 40.70
N PRO A 1012 13.27 -24.23 41.35
CA PRO A 1012 14.25 -23.23 40.89
C PRO A 1012 15.70 -23.74 40.79
N GLU A 1013 16.01 -24.86 41.47
CA GLU A 1013 17.30 -25.55 41.49
C GLU A 1013 17.40 -26.67 40.43
N GLY A 1014 16.38 -26.84 39.58
CA GLY A 1014 16.37 -27.85 38.51
C GLY A 1014 15.97 -29.26 38.95
N SER A 1015 15.24 -29.40 40.08
CA SER A 1015 14.86 -30.71 40.61
C SER A 1015 13.35 -30.98 40.57
N ALA A 1016 12.95 -32.23 40.40
CA ALA A 1016 11.58 -32.70 40.59
C ALA A 1016 11.57 -34.17 41.00
N ALA A 1017 10.58 -34.58 41.79
CA ALA A 1017 10.39 -35.96 42.21
C ALA A 1017 9.04 -36.49 41.71
N LEU A 1018 9.05 -37.71 41.18
CA LEU A 1018 7.85 -38.47 40.81
C LEU A 1018 7.85 -39.79 41.57
N HIS A 1019 6.69 -40.24 42.03
CA HIS A 1019 6.54 -41.57 42.59
C HIS A 1019 6.08 -42.54 41.49
N PHE A 1020 6.63 -43.75 41.44
CA PHE A 1020 6.17 -44.81 40.54
C PHE A 1020 5.69 -46.04 41.32
N ARG A 1021 4.63 -46.67 40.82
CA ARG A 1021 4.16 -47.99 41.24
C ARG A 1021 3.72 -48.80 40.04
N ARG A 1022 4.09 -50.08 39.98
CA ARG A 1022 3.75 -51.00 38.90
C ARG A 1022 2.35 -51.58 39.09
N SER A 1023 1.61 -51.68 37.99
CA SER A 1023 0.33 -52.41 37.91
C SER A 1023 0.49 -53.79 37.27
N SER A 1024 1.67 -54.09 36.73
CA SER A 1024 2.01 -55.37 36.11
C SER A 1024 3.48 -55.72 36.35
N PRO A 1025 3.79 -57.00 36.62
CA PRO A 1025 5.18 -57.47 36.73
C PRO A 1025 5.89 -57.53 35.37
N SER A 1026 5.16 -57.38 34.26
CA SER A 1026 5.69 -57.37 32.89
C SER A 1026 6.69 -56.23 32.68
N ALA A 1027 7.67 -56.44 31.78
CA ALA A 1027 8.56 -55.37 31.34
C ALA A 1027 7.77 -54.20 30.70
N SER A 1028 8.21 -52.97 30.96
CA SER A 1028 7.52 -51.74 30.54
C SER A 1028 8.49 -50.55 30.44
N MET A 1029 8.04 -49.46 29.84
CA MET A 1029 8.84 -48.25 29.59
C MET A 1029 8.11 -47.01 30.12
N GLY A 1030 8.70 -46.32 31.09
CA GLY A 1030 8.35 -44.94 31.41
C GLY A 1030 9.07 -43.97 30.48
N ARG A 1031 8.38 -42.95 29.98
CA ARG A 1031 8.95 -41.89 29.14
C ARG A 1031 8.67 -40.54 29.76
N ILE A 1032 9.72 -39.88 30.26
CA ILE A 1032 9.60 -38.57 30.90
C ILE A 1032 10.23 -37.53 29.97
N SER A 1033 9.36 -36.83 29.25
CA SER A 1033 9.77 -35.70 28.40
C SER A 1033 9.94 -34.46 29.27
N CYS A 1034 11.06 -33.74 29.13
CA CYS A 1034 11.32 -32.49 29.84
C CYS A 1034 11.63 -31.35 28.86
N LYS A 1035 11.02 -30.19 29.09
CA LYS A 1035 11.43 -28.91 28.48
C LYS A 1035 12.13 -28.08 29.55
N VAL A 1036 13.43 -27.86 29.37
CA VAL A 1036 14.26 -27.06 30.26
C VAL A 1036 14.47 -25.68 29.66
N TYR A 1037 14.06 -24.62 30.38
CA TYR A 1037 14.29 -23.22 29.99
C TYR A 1037 15.34 -22.60 30.89
N TYR A 1038 16.36 -22.00 30.28
CA TYR A 1038 17.53 -21.46 30.97
C TYR A 1038 18.05 -20.21 30.26
N CYS A 1039 18.44 -19.20 31.03
CA CYS A 1039 18.93 -17.92 30.52
C CYS A 1039 20.26 -17.58 31.19
N LYS A 1040 21.04 -16.73 30.52
CA LYS A 1040 22.10 -15.96 31.14
C LYS A 1040 21.56 -14.57 31.45
N GLU A 1041 22.13 -13.90 32.46
CA GLU A 1041 21.56 -12.65 32.99
C GLU A 1041 21.52 -11.56 31.90
N ASP A 1042 20.34 -10.97 31.68
CA ASP A 1042 19.98 -10.06 30.58
C ASP A 1042 20.15 -10.57 29.13
N GLU A 1043 20.45 -11.87 28.92
CA GLU A 1043 20.51 -12.51 27.59
C GLU A 1043 19.18 -13.21 27.20
N VAL A 1044 19.08 -13.68 25.95
CA VAL A 1044 17.92 -14.44 25.46
C VAL A 1044 17.84 -15.80 26.14
N CYS A 1045 16.67 -16.14 26.68
CA CYS A 1045 16.43 -17.46 27.27
C CYS A 1045 16.44 -18.57 26.20
N LEU A 1046 17.28 -19.57 26.41
CA LEU A 1046 17.39 -20.77 25.61
C LEU A 1046 16.47 -21.87 26.15
N TYR A 1047 16.20 -22.89 25.34
CA TYR A 1047 15.59 -24.13 25.82
C TYR A 1047 16.38 -25.37 25.41
N GLN A 1048 16.17 -26.46 26.15
CA GLN A 1048 16.65 -27.80 25.83
C GLN A 1048 15.50 -28.79 25.97
N SER A 1049 15.24 -29.52 24.89
CA SER A 1049 14.31 -30.66 24.86
C SER A 1049 15.04 -31.93 25.31
N LEU A 1050 14.47 -32.68 26.25
CA LEU A 1050 15.05 -33.92 26.81
C LEU A 1050 13.99 -35.03 26.88
N LEU A 1051 14.40 -36.28 26.73
CA LEU A 1051 13.55 -37.45 26.96
C LEU A 1051 14.31 -38.47 27.80
N PHE A 1052 13.87 -38.71 29.03
CA PHE A 1052 14.33 -39.86 29.82
C PHE A 1052 13.49 -41.09 29.45
N GLU A 1053 14.12 -42.10 28.87
CA GLU A 1053 13.54 -43.44 28.72
C GLU A 1053 13.93 -44.30 29.91
N VAL A 1054 12.92 -44.79 30.64
CA VAL A 1054 13.05 -45.54 31.89
C VAL A 1054 12.49 -46.95 31.72
N PRO A 1055 13.29 -47.90 31.18
CA PRO A 1055 12.85 -49.28 31.03
C PRO A 1055 12.83 -49.99 32.39
N PHE A 1056 11.65 -50.42 32.81
CA PHE A 1056 11.43 -51.30 33.95
C PHE A 1056 11.50 -52.76 33.47
N GLN A 1057 12.42 -53.53 34.04
CA GLN A 1057 12.59 -54.96 33.72
C GLN A 1057 11.52 -55.79 34.44
N GLU A 1058 11.41 -57.10 34.19
CA GLU A 1058 10.39 -57.92 34.87
C GLU A 1058 10.54 -57.85 36.41
N GLU A 1059 9.41 -57.78 37.12
CA GLU A 1059 9.39 -57.55 38.57
C GLU A 1059 9.92 -58.76 39.35
N VAL A 1060 10.74 -58.49 40.36
CA VAL A 1060 11.19 -59.51 41.32
C VAL A 1060 10.47 -59.26 42.66
N PRO A 1061 9.75 -60.24 43.22
CA PRO A 1061 9.11 -60.10 44.54
C PRO A 1061 10.09 -59.75 45.66
N ASP A 1062 9.58 -59.07 46.70
CA ASP A 1062 10.28 -58.66 47.92
C ASP A 1062 11.50 -57.73 47.73
N THR A 1063 11.68 -57.11 46.56
CA THR A 1063 12.63 -55.99 46.38
C THR A 1063 12.19 -54.73 47.14
N PRO A 1064 13.10 -53.98 47.78
CA PRO A 1064 12.78 -52.69 48.42
C PRO A 1064 12.44 -51.60 47.39
N PRO A 1065 11.78 -50.50 47.81
CA PRO A 1065 11.51 -49.35 46.94
C PRO A 1065 12.78 -48.75 46.34
N ALA A 1066 12.73 -48.40 45.05
CA ALA A 1066 13.90 -47.87 44.34
C ALA A 1066 14.01 -46.34 44.45
N GLU A 1067 15.24 -45.82 44.49
CA GLU A 1067 15.53 -44.39 44.39
C GLU A 1067 16.39 -44.14 43.15
N ILE A 1068 15.77 -43.64 42.08
CA ILE A 1068 16.37 -43.55 40.75
C ILE A 1068 16.60 -42.08 40.40
N THR A 1069 17.85 -41.69 40.16
CA THR A 1069 18.17 -40.30 39.80
C THR A 1069 18.29 -40.14 38.30
N LEU A 1070 17.39 -39.33 37.73
CA LEU A 1070 17.33 -38.98 36.31
C LEU A 1070 18.10 -37.66 36.10
N ALA A 1071 19.43 -37.76 36.04
CA ALA A 1071 20.32 -36.61 36.00
C ALA A 1071 20.74 -36.22 34.58
N TYR A 1072 20.82 -34.91 34.32
CA TYR A 1072 21.38 -34.35 33.09
C TYR A 1072 22.05 -32.99 33.35
N THR A 1073 23.09 -32.64 32.58
CA THR A 1073 23.72 -31.32 32.63
C THR A 1073 23.58 -30.65 31.27
N VAL A 1074 22.92 -29.49 31.24
CA VAL A 1074 22.67 -28.72 30.01
C VAL A 1074 23.98 -28.25 29.40
N LYS A 1075 24.11 -28.49 28.09
CA LYS A 1075 25.21 -28.00 27.24
C LYS A 1075 24.66 -26.84 26.39
N PRO A 1076 24.95 -25.58 26.72
CA PRO A 1076 24.48 -24.45 25.92
C PRO A 1076 25.00 -24.54 24.48
N LYS A 1077 24.14 -24.26 23.51
CA LYS A 1077 24.53 -24.16 22.10
C LYS A 1077 25.39 -22.89 21.94
N THR A 1078 26.71 -23.03 21.83
CA THR A 1078 27.64 -21.90 21.72
C THR A 1078 27.57 -21.27 20.33
N SER A 1079 27.51 -19.95 20.27
CA SER A 1079 27.52 -19.13 19.05
C SER A 1079 28.90 -19.04 18.39
N THR A 1080 29.52 -20.20 18.08
CA THR A 1080 30.49 -20.39 16.98
C THR A 1080 31.03 -21.82 16.96
N SER A 1081 30.87 -22.52 15.84
CA SER A 1081 31.99 -23.15 15.14
C SER A 1081 31.64 -23.35 13.67
N SER A 1082 32.65 -23.27 12.80
CA SER A 1082 32.50 -23.59 11.39
C SER A 1082 32.18 -25.08 11.19
N LEU A 1083 31.38 -25.39 10.16
CA LEU A 1083 31.26 -26.74 9.61
C LEU A 1083 32.64 -27.21 9.13
N GLN A 1084 33.39 -27.91 9.98
CA GLN A 1084 34.45 -28.80 9.51
C GLN A 1084 33.79 -30.00 8.84
N LEU A 1085 33.92 -30.06 7.52
CA LEU A 1085 33.52 -31.21 6.71
C LEU A 1085 34.09 -32.51 7.30
N PRO A 1086 33.29 -33.59 7.42
CA PRO A 1086 33.82 -34.90 7.75
C PRO A 1086 34.90 -35.31 6.75
N ALA A 1087 36.13 -35.50 7.22
CA ALA A 1087 37.20 -36.03 6.40
C ALA A 1087 36.85 -37.48 6.00
N ALA A 1088 36.85 -37.76 4.70
CA ALA A 1088 36.26 -38.98 4.15
C ALA A 1088 36.92 -40.28 4.63
N ARG A 1089 36.09 -41.26 5.00
CA ARG A 1089 36.35 -42.70 4.99
C ARG A 1089 35.05 -43.47 4.76
#